data_AF-A0A9W7L1G8-F1
#
_entry.id   AF-A0A9W7L1G8-F1
#
_cell.length_a   1.000
_cell.length_b   1.000
_cell.length_c   1.000
_cell.angle_alpha   90.00
_cell.angle_beta   90.00
_cell.angle_gamma   90.00
#
_symmetry.space_group_name_H-M   'P 1'
#
loop_
_entity.id
_entity.type
_entity.pdbx_description
1 polymer ?
#
loop_
_entity_poly.entity_id
_entity_poly.type
_entity_poly.pdbx_seq_one_letter_code
_entity_poly.pdbx_strand_id
1 'polypeptide(L)'
;MVLSGLYILDFSYWESSCMRAIRATLFTLCAIGFLVGVFFSAAEYSFAPLMVFMLLLPMYLMMWRHVIFRSNFRNYVSWLPGPLFFWAVVNGIAWIVWTFSDDDHEWSTRVRDNYALFVGCPPNFDPETGYPACETKYNPAEKTWNCYSGEDADGNYVPIGMATNGMVGGCNSECSEVYDTCLDSFMIWSTPLFTSLVYFFVSFVFVFLNPEHKNASPQAFMKIFMCICFLFWVASSLAASNAGITSALMAFIVFAILMGALVAIGVHGAKSFTSDVENNFINKFREKYSGYGTFFKGLFVLTCFPVVFAYWGIAFINQFIRKLGLPLTKQLDAEERKLSFTLVATKQRKEILSWEWTPVITMGINIGIFVQIMGILVTKITYLLLAMLRQKIEDEGWEWPLVSFLMIGIGICMFMLPPVPGVPIYFMCGLMLVKVCEPAMGTGGGTAYCMCLGLVLKLIACAIQQKCIGETMRNNVGIRQMCNINSDMMRTMKVILLQPGLSLAKCSILIGGPDWPTSVMCGIMGLDLIPILIGTIPVFILIAPTVASGLFVYLGETEEWASTLSTVCLSVTGMAQTGSMLMAAFYLEKAVNEEKDALAAIPIDEEVKAADDLSAKKAKIFHKVTRWSILPRFMKLWLLSGIFFMIISCYLTMAFSGSCFEVFEMTSKVVDLPDGKAMNLFKPKGMVAILLFVVSTIQVQVFKSWANKRVVAYEKEHPEGVSDANETADLNTAL
;
A
#
# COMPACT_ATOMS: atom_id res chain seq x y z
N MET A 1 -6.51 -3.36 -25.45
CA MET A 1 -6.66 -4.00 -26.77
C MET A 1 -5.91 -3.27 -27.89
N VAL A 2 -6.12 -1.96 -28.10
CA VAL A 2 -5.47 -1.24 -29.23
C VAL A 2 -3.94 -1.27 -29.17
N LEU A 3 -3.34 -1.02 -27.99
CA LEU A 3 -1.89 -1.17 -27.79
C LEU A 3 -1.37 -2.59 -28.10
N SER A 4 -2.17 -3.61 -27.79
CA SER A 4 -1.86 -5.00 -28.12
C SER A 4 -1.89 -5.23 -29.64
N GLY A 5 -2.85 -4.64 -30.34
CA GLY A 5 -2.92 -4.64 -31.80
C GLY A 5 -1.73 -3.94 -32.44
N LEU A 6 -1.33 -2.76 -31.94
CA LEU A 6 -0.14 -2.05 -32.40
C LEU A 6 1.14 -2.86 -32.19
N TYR A 7 1.26 -3.52 -31.03
CA TYR A 7 2.38 -4.42 -30.77
C TYR A 7 2.38 -5.60 -31.73
N ILE A 8 1.23 -6.24 -31.97
CA ILE A 8 1.07 -7.37 -32.90
C ILE A 8 1.48 -7.00 -34.34
N LEU A 9 1.22 -5.75 -34.75
CA LEU A 9 1.56 -5.24 -36.08
C LEU A 9 2.98 -4.70 -36.21
N ASP A 10 3.84 -4.88 -35.20
CA ASP A 10 5.24 -4.44 -35.25
C ASP A 10 5.43 -2.96 -35.57
N PHE A 11 4.51 -2.17 -35.05
CA PHE A 11 4.45 -0.73 -35.20
C PHE A 11 5.77 0.01 -34.94
N SER A 12 6.68 -0.55 -34.11
CA SER A 12 8.02 0.01 -33.90
C SER A 12 8.89 0.04 -35.16
N TYR A 13 8.70 -0.90 -36.10
CA TYR A 13 9.48 -1.07 -37.33
C TYR A 13 8.95 -0.27 -38.53
N TRP A 14 7.93 0.56 -38.29
CA TRP A 14 7.30 1.40 -39.30
C TRP A 14 8.14 2.67 -39.53
N GLU A 15 9.14 2.58 -40.41
CA GLU A 15 10.16 3.64 -40.60
C GLU A 15 9.89 4.62 -41.75
N SER A 16 9.08 4.23 -42.75
CA SER A 16 8.77 5.14 -43.87
C SER A 16 8.05 6.40 -43.36
N SER A 17 8.22 7.54 -44.03
CA SER A 17 7.66 8.82 -43.55
C SER A 17 6.13 8.78 -43.40
N CYS A 18 5.43 8.12 -44.34
CA CYS A 18 3.99 7.89 -44.24
C CYS A 18 3.65 7.00 -43.05
N MET A 19 4.38 5.89 -42.87
CA MET A 19 4.14 4.98 -41.75
C MET A 19 4.49 5.61 -40.40
N ARG A 20 5.51 6.48 -40.32
CA ARG A 20 5.82 7.26 -39.11
C ARG A 20 4.71 8.24 -38.76
N ALA A 21 4.07 8.86 -39.75
CA ALA A 21 2.90 9.71 -39.52
C ALA A 21 1.71 8.89 -39.02
N ILE A 22 1.38 7.78 -39.70
CA ILE A 22 0.32 6.84 -39.24
C ILE A 22 0.63 6.34 -37.83
N ARG A 23 1.90 6.05 -37.56
CA ARG A 23 2.41 5.62 -36.26
C ARG A 23 2.10 6.67 -35.19
N ALA A 24 2.53 7.90 -35.40
CA ALA A 24 2.26 9.00 -34.48
C ALA A 24 0.75 9.21 -34.27
N THR A 25 -0.04 9.17 -35.35
CA THR A 25 -1.50 9.33 -35.29
C THR A 25 -2.15 8.23 -34.47
N LEU A 26 -1.83 6.96 -34.72
CA LEU A 26 -2.41 5.83 -33.98
C LEU A 26 -1.99 5.85 -32.50
N PHE A 27 -0.74 6.20 -32.19
CA PHE A 27 -0.31 6.36 -30.80
C PHE A 27 -1.07 7.50 -30.10
N THR A 28 -1.24 8.62 -30.79
CA THR A 28 -2.00 9.77 -30.31
C THR A 28 -3.47 9.41 -30.09
N LEU A 29 -4.10 8.70 -31.02
CA LEU A 29 -5.46 8.18 -30.88
C LEU A 29 -5.57 7.17 -29.73
N CYS A 30 -4.58 6.31 -29.52
CA CYS A 30 -4.56 5.41 -28.36
C CYS A 30 -4.43 6.17 -27.05
N ALA A 31 -3.57 7.19 -27.00
CA ALA A 31 -3.39 8.02 -25.82
C ALA A 31 -4.67 8.81 -25.51
N ILE A 32 -5.27 9.45 -26.52
CA ILE A 32 -6.56 10.13 -26.40
C ILE A 32 -7.65 9.14 -25.99
N GLY A 33 -7.76 7.99 -26.65
CA GLY A 33 -8.74 6.96 -26.32
C GLY A 33 -8.58 6.41 -24.90
N PHE A 34 -7.34 6.25 -24.43
CA PHE A 34 -7.06 5.89 -23.04
C PHE A 34 -7.49 7.00 -22.08
N LEU A 35 -7.11 8.26 -22.34
CA LEU A 35 -7.51 9.40 -21.52
C LEU A 35 -9.03 9.50 -21.45
N VAL A 36 -9.70 9.49 -22.60
CA VAL A 36 -11.16 9.51 -22.73
C VAL A 36 -11.78 8.33 -22.00
N GLY A 37 -11.23 7.12 -22.12
CA GLY A 37 -11.67 5.94 -21.41
C GLY A 37 -11.56 6.10 -19.89
N VAL A 38 -10.45 6.64 -19.38
CA VAL A 38 -10.27 6.91 -17.95
C VAL A 38 -11.24 7.98 -17.46
N PHE A 39 -11.52 9.01 -18.26
CA PHE A 39 -12.56 10.00 -17.94
C PHE A 39 -13.97 9.40 -17.95
N PHE A 40 -14.29 8.48 -18.86
CA PHE A 40 -15.57 7.75 -18.82
C PHE A 40 -15.66 6.82 -17.61
N SER A 41 -14.55 6.19 -17.22
CA SER A 41 -14.49 5.41 -15.99
C SER A 41 -14.62 6.26 -14.72
N ALA A 42 -14.55 7.59 -14.80
CA ALA A 42 -14.75 8.46 -13.64
C ALA A 42 -16.14 8.31 -13.02
N ALA A 43 -17.15 7.90 -13.80
CA ALA A 43 -18.50 7.63 -13.30
C ALA A 43 -18.56 6.41 -12.35
N GLU A 44 -17.64 5.46 -12.48
CA GLU A 44 -17.52 4.31 -11.57
C GLU A 44 -16.37 4.49 -10.57
N TYR A 45 -15.35 5.26 -10.93
CA TYR A 45 -14.12 5.46 -10.18
C TYR A 45 -13.79 6.96 -10.08
N SER A 46 -14.36 7.62 -9.09
CA SER A 46 -14.26 9.07 -8.83
C SER A 46 -12.83 9.64 -8.86
N PHE A 47 -11.83 8.84 -8.47
CA PHE A 47 -10.42 9.25 -8.43
C PHE A 47 -9.69 9.16 -9.78
N ALA A 48 -10.32 8.62 -10.83
CA ALA A 48 -9.69 8.43 -12.14
C ALA A 48 -9.13 9.72 -12.78
N PRO A 49 -9.80 10.89 -12.73
CA PRO A 49 -9.25 12.15 -13.26
C PRO A 49 -7.98 12.60 -12.55
N LEU A 50 -7.92 12.44 -11.23
CA LEU A 50 -6.72 12.75 -10.43
C LEU A 50 -5.53 11.86 -10.85
N MET A 51 -5.79 10.59 -11.15
CA MET A 51 -4.78 9.66 -11.64
C MET A 51 -4.25 10.07 -13.02
N VAL A 52 -5.12 10.55 -13.90
CA VAL A 52 -4.72 11.15 -15.19
C VAL A 52 -3.84 12.36 -14.97
N PHE A 53 -4.24 13.29 -14.09
CA PHE A 53 -3.43 14.46 -13.74
C PHE A 53 -2.02 14.06 -13.30
N MET A 54 -1.91 13.05 -12.42
CA MET A 54 -0.62 12.54 -11.96
C MET A 54 0.27 12.02 -13.10
N LEU A 55 -0.30 11.31 -14.08
CA LEU A 55 0.44 10.81 -15.25
C LEU A 55 0.82 11.91 -16.24
N LEU A 56 -0.06 12.91 -16.42
CA LEU A 56 0.16 14.02 -17.34
C LEU A 56 1.17 15.04 -16.79
N LEU A 57 1.26 15.17 -15.47
CA LEU A 57 2.07 16.20 -14.82
C LEU A 57 3.55 16.16 -15.24
N PRO A 58 4.26 15.01 -15.28
CA PRO A 58 5.63 15.01 -15.77
C PRO A 58 5.74 15.39 -17.25
N MET A 59 4.80 14.96 -18.09
CA MET A 59 4.80 15.34 -19.51
C MET A 59 4.60 16.85 -19.67
N TYR A 60 3.72 17.42 -18.86
CA TYR A 60 3.53 18.87 -18.77
C TYR A 60 4.83 19.58 -18.36
N LEU A 61 5.50 19.15 -17.29
CA LEU A 61 6.78 19.73 -16.86
C LEU A 61 7.86 19.62 -17.95
N MET A 62 7.93 18.48 -18.64
CA MET A 62 8.83 18.27 -19.77
C MET A 62 8.55 19.21 -20.94
N MET A 63 7.27 19.46 -21.24
CA MET A 63 6.83 20.41 -22.25
C MET A 63 7.25 21.85 -21.88
N TRP A 64 7.05 22.27 -20.63
CA TRP A 64 7.50 23.59 -20.15
C TRP A 64 8.99 23.80 -20.27
N ARG A 65 9.78 22.74 -20.03
CA ARG A 65 11.20 22.79 -20.33
C ARG A 65 11.44 23.09 -21.80
N HIS A 66 10.82 22.36 -22.72
CA HIS A 66 11.06 22.54 -24.15
C HIS A 66 10.65 23.91 -24.67
N VAL A 67 9.55 24.46 -24.15
CA VAL A 67 8.99 25.74 -24.60
C VAL A 67 9.72 26.92 -23.95
N ILE A 68 9.99 26.87 -22.64
CA ILE A 68 10.45 28.02 -21.86
C ILE A 68 11.89 27.88 -21.40
N PHE A 69 12.23 26.75 -20.79
CA PHE A 69 13.54 26.58 -20.16
C PHE A 69 14.54 25.92 -21.12
N ARG A 70 15.33 26.73 -21.83
CA ARG A 70 16.48 26.25 -22.65
C ARG A 70 17.65 25.67 -21.82
N SER A 71 17.36 25.09 -20.66
CA SER A 71 18.34 24.51 -19.75
C SER A 71 18.63 23.04 -20.08
N ASN A 72 19.81 22.61 -19.66
CA ASN A 72 20.17 21.20 -19.68
C ASN A 72 19.16 20.41 -18.84
N PHE A 73 18.76 19.26 -19.39
CA PHE A 73 17.72 18.43 -18.80
C PHE A 73 17.98 18.07 -17.34
N ARG A 74 19.24 17.70 -17.05
CA ARG A 74 19.73 17.40 -15.71
C ARG A 74 19.49 18.57 -14.74
N ASN A 75 19.85 19.78 -15.13
CA ASN A 75 19.73 20.97 -14.28
C ASN A 75 18.27 21.35 -14.05
N TYR A 76 17.41 21.14 -15.06
CA TYR A 76 15.97 21.35 -14.92
C TYR A 76 15.38 20.38 -13.89
N VAL A 77 15.68 19.09 -14.03
CA VAL A 77 15.20 18.04 -13.12
C VAL A 77 15.72 18.20 -11.71
N SER A 78 16.98 18.57 -11.51
CA SER A 78 17.53 18.80 -10.17
C SER A 78 16.92 20.02 -9.48
N TRP A 79 16.41 21.00 -10.24
CA TRP A 79 15.79 22.21 -9.69
C TRP A 79 14.30 22.01 -9.36
N LEU A 80 13.58 21.16 -10.11
CA LEU A 80 12.14 20.91 -9.95
C LEU A 80 11.65 20.55 -8.53
N PRO A 81 12.40 19.80 -7.69
CA PRO A 81 11.92 19.42 -6.37
C PRO A 81 11.50 20.60 -5.48
N GLY A 82 12.29 21.67 -5.47
CA GLY A 82 12.04 22.84 -4.61
C GLY A 82 10.70 23.51 -4.93
N PRO A 83 10.48 23.98 -6.18
CA PRO A 83 9.22 24.57 -6.60
C PRO A 83 8.02 23.64 -6.44
N LEU A 84 8.16 22.36 -6.76
CA LEU A 84 7.06 21.39 -6.61
C LEU A 84 6.69 21.18 -5.14
N PHE A 85 7.68 21.08 -4.25
CA PHE A 85 7.45 20.98 -2.82
C PHE A 85 6.80 22.24 -2.27
N PHE A 86 7.29 23.42 -2.68
CA PHE A 86 6.70 24.70 -2.30
C PHE A 86 5.24 24.79 -2.73
N TRP A 87 4.92 24.45 -3.98
CA TRP A 87 3.53 24.43 -4.47
C TRP A 87 2.67 23.38 -3.77
N ALA A 88 3.22 22.23 -3.40
CA ALA A 88 2.50 21.26 -2.59
C ALA A 88 2.09 21.88 -1.24
N VAL A 89 3.04 22.47 -0.50
CA VAL A 89 2.78 23.08 0.81
C VAL A 89 1.79 24.24 0.69
N VAL A 90 1.98 25.14 -0.28
CA VAL A 90 1.08 26.29 -0.49
C VAL A 90 -0.33 25.85 -0.83
N ASN A 91 -0.52 24.89 -1.75
CA ASN A 91 -1.86 24.39 -2.08
C ASN A 91 -2.52 23.69 -0.89
N GLY A 92 -1.75 22.91 -0.11
CA GLY A 92 -2.27 22.25 1.08
C GLY A 92 -2.74 23.24 2.14
N ILE A 93 -1.93 24.27 2.44
CA ILE A 93 -2.30 25.34 3.38
C ILE A 93 -3.47 26.15 2.84
N ALA A 94 -3.45 26.54 1.57
CA ALA A 94 -4.53 27.32 0.96
C ALA A 94 -5.87 26.57 1.00
N TRP A 95 -5.86 25.26 0.75
CA TRP A 95 -7.04 24.42 0.88
C TRP A 95 -7.55 24.35 2.32
N ILE A 96 -6.66 24.11 3.29
CA ILE A 96 -7.03 24.12 4.72
C ILE A 96 -7.66 25.48 5.09
N VAL A 97 -7.03 26.59 4.72
CA VAL A 97 -7.54 27.94 5.01
C VAL A 97 -8.90 28.17 4.33
N TRP A 98 -9.08 27.75 3.07
CA TRP A 98 -10.33 27.88 2.34
C TRP A 98 -11.46 27.05 2.96
N THR A 99 -11.16 25.81 3.35
CA THR A 99 -12.11 24.91 4.02
C THR A 99 -12.64 25.51 5.32
N PHE A 100 -11.81 26.21 6.09
CA PHE A 100 -12.17 26.82 7.38
C PHE A 100 -12.50 28.32 7.31
N SER A 101 -12.57 28.91 6.12
CA SER A 101 -12.85 30.35 6.00
C SER A 101 -14.34 30.68 6.07
N ASP A 102 -15.19 29.71 5.72
CA ASP A 102 -16.63 29.87 5.58
C ASP A 102 -17.31 28.51 5.83
N ASP A 103 -18.43 28.50 6.56
CA ASP A 103 -19.22 27.31 6.87
C ASP A 103 -19.74 26.63 5.57
N ASP A 104 -19.94 27.42 4.50
CA ASP A 104 -20.34 26.89 3.18
C ASP A 104 -19.20 26.16 2.43
N HIS A 105 -17.95 26.20 2.91
CA HIS A 105 -16.82 25.46 2.34
C HIS A 105 -16.46 24.18 3.11
N GLU A 106 -17.03 24.01 4.29
CA GLU A 106 -16.82 22.83 5.12
C GLU A 106 -17.47 21.61 4.47
N TRP A 107 -16.87 20.43 4.64
CA TRP A 107 -17.45 19.15 4.22
C TRP A 107 -18.62 18.76 5.13
N SER A 108 -19.72 19.49 4.94
CA SER A 108 -21.00 19.35 5.61
C SER A 108 -21.96 18.49 4.78
N THR A 109 -23.06 18.01 5.39
CA THR A 109 -24.11 17.28 4.66
C THR A 109 -24.67 18.14 3.53
N ARG A 110 -24.88 19.43 3.81
CA ARG A 110 -25.32 20.40 2.80
C ARG A 110 -24.35 20.51 1.63
N VAL A 111 -23.05 20.64 1.90
CA VAL A 111 -22.02 20.75 0.85
C VAL A 111 -21.88 19.45 0.08
N ARG A 112 -21.88 18.30 0.76
CA ARG A 112 -21.90 16.98 0.14
C ARG A 112 -23.05 16.85 -0.84
N ASP A 113 -24.26 17.16 -0.41
CA ASP A 113 -25.47 17.02 -1.23
C ASP A 113 -25.44 18.00 -2.41
N ASN A 114 -25.00 19.24 -2.19
CA ASN A 114 -24.82 20.22 -3.27
C ASN A 114 -23.84 19.71 -4.34
N TYR A 115 -22.68 19.19 -3.93
CA TYR A 115 -21.72 18.61 -4.85
C TYR A 115 -22.24 17.32 -5.49
N ALA A 116 -22.96 16.48 -4.75
CA ALA A 116 -23.55 15.25 -5.28
C ALA A 116 -24.59 15.55 -6.37
N LEU A 117 -25.46 16.54 -6.14
CA LEU A 117 -26.43 17.04 -7.12
C LEU A 117 -25.75 17.68 -8.32
N PHE A 118 -24.72 18.50 -8.08
CA PHE A 118 -23.94 19.16 -9.14
C PHE A 118 -23.27 18.14 -10.06
N VAL A 119 -22.70 17.06 -9.49
CA VAL A 119 -22.10 15.96 -10.25
C VAL A 119 -23.17 15.05 -10.87
N GLY A 120 -24.39 15.06 -10.33
CA GLY A 120 -25.49 14.22 -10.77
C GLY A 120 -25.40 12.79 -10.24
N CYS A 121 -24.87 12.61 -9.03
CA CYS A 121 -24.89 11.34 -8.32
C CYS A 121 -26.34 10.85 -8.16
N PRO A 122 -26.60 9.55 -8.36
CA PRO A 122 -27.90 8.99 -8.05
C PRO A 122 -28.12 8.92 -6.53
N PRO A 123 -29.29 9.32 -6.02
CA PRO A 123 -29.65 9.10 -4.63
C PRO A 123 -29.76 7.60 -4.31
N ASN A 124 -29.30 7.17 -3.13
CA ASN A 124 -29.36 5.78 -2.68
C ASN A 124 -30.73 5.43 -2.09
N PHE A 125 -31.60 4.82 -2.91
CA PHE A 125 -32.90 4.29 -2.48
C PHE A 125 -32.91 2.78 -2.28
N ASP A 126 -31.75 2.13 -2.20
CA ASP A 126 -31.66 0.68 -2.06
C ASP A 126 -32.48 0.22 -0.83
N PRO A 127 -33.42 -0.73 -0.99
CA PRO A 127 -34.25 -1.19 0.13
C PRO A 127 -33.45 -1.89 1.24
N GLU A 128 -32.27 -2.46 0.91
CA GLU A 128 -31.42 -3.20 1.83
C GLU A 128 -30.32 -2.32 2.46
N THR A 129 -29.83 -1.31 1.74
CA THR A 129 -28.65 -0.52 2.15
C THR A 129 -28.82 0.99 2.07
N GLY A 130 -30.00 1.49 1.73
CA GLY A 130 -30.27 2.91 1.47
C GLY A 130 -31.54 3.42 2.14
N TYR A 131 -32.15 4.43 1.51
CA TYR A 131 -33.23 5.23 2.09
C TYR A 131 -34.52 5.11 1.26
N PRO A 132 -35.21 3.95 1.25
CA PRO A 132 -36.36 3.72 0.38
C PRO A 132 -37.54 4.66 0.69
N ALA A 133 -37.66 5.12 1.94
CA ALA A 133 -38.68 6.10 2.34
C ALA A 133 -38.51 7.46 1.63
N CYS A 134 -37.31 7.76 1.16
CA CYS A 134 -36.97 9.01 0.49
C CYS A 134 -37.25 8.98 -1.02
N GLU A 135 -37.47 7.81 -1.62
CA GLU A 135 -37.76 7.66 -3.05
C GLU A 135 -39.02 8.44 -3.45
N THR A 136 -40.06 8.38 -2.60
CA THR A 136 -41.34 9.08 -2.85
C THR A 136 -41.22 10.61 -2.82
N LYS A 137 -40.14 11.14 -2.21
CA LYS A 137 -39.88 12.57 -2.09
C LYS A 137 -38.97 13.10 -3.20
N TYR A 138 -38.36 12.22 -3.99
CA TYR A 138 -37.46 12.61 -5.08
C TYR A 138 -38.19 12.55 -6.42
N ASN A 139 -38.14 13.64 -7.19
CA ASN A 139 -38.64 13.66 -8.55
C ASN A 139 -37.50 13.30 -9.53
N PRO A 140 -37.45 12.06 -10.07
CA PRO A 140 -36.37 11.64 -10.94
C PRO A 140 -36.34 12.38 -12.29
N ALA A 141 -37.48 12.90 -12.76
CA ALA A 141 -37.57 13.61 -14.03
C ALA A 141 -36.93 15.00 -13.96
N GLU A 142 -37.11 15.68 -12.83
CA GLU A 142 -36.61 17.03 -12.60
C GLU A 142 -35.30 17.07 -11.81
N LYS A 143 -34.89 15.93 -11.22
CA LYS A 143 -33.77 15.81 -10.27
C LYS A 143 -33.92 16.77 -9.07
N THR A 144 -35.14 16.94 -8.61
CA THR A 144 -35.51 17.84 -7.52
C THR A 144 -36.11 17.06 -6.35
N TRP A 145 -35.91 17.59 -5.15
CA TRP A 145 -36.53 17.06 -3.94
C TRP A 145 -37.81 17.83 -3.63
N ASN A 146 -38.91 17.09 -3.46
CA ASN A 146 -40.20 17.61 -3.03
C ASN A 146 -40.28 17.51 -1.50
N CYS A 147 -39.79 18.54 -0.81
CA CYS A 147 -39.81 18.62 0.64
C CYS A 147 -41.01 19.46 1.13
N TYR A 148 -41.61 19.05 2.24
CA TYR A 148 -42.80 19.71 2.84
C TYR A 148 -42.52 20.04 4.32
N SER A 149 -42.91 21.23 4.82
CA SER A 149 -42.65 21.65 6.23
C SER A 149 -43.68 21.13 7.22
N GLY A 150 -44.59 20.25 6.79
CA GLY A 150 -45.71 19.76 7.58
C GLY A 150 -47.06 20.09 6.93
N GLU A 151 -48.14 19.70 7.61
CA GLU A 151 -49.53 20.00 7.23
C GLU A 151 -49.94 21.36 7.81
N ASP A 152 -50.62 22.19 7.02
CA ASP A 152 -51.27 23.41 7.51
C ASP A 152 -52.50 23.08 8.38
N ALA A 153 -53.11 24.11 8.95
CA ALA A 153 -54.31 23.97 9.79
C ALA A 153 -55.51 23.33 9.07
N ASP A 154 -55.47 23.25 7.73
CA ASP A 154 -56.49 22.66 6.87
C ASP A 154 -56.09 21.23 6.41
N GLY A 155 -54.98 20.68 6.91
CA GLY A 155 -54.49 19.34 6.58
C GLY A 155 -53.77 19.23 5.24
N ASN A 156 -53.41 20.35 4.61
CA ASN A 156 -52.66 20.34 3.35
C ASN A 156 -51.16 20.46 3.61
N TYR A 157 -50.36 19.63 2.94
CA TYR A 157 -48.90 19.73 3.02
C TYR A 157 -48.42 21.07 2.45
N VAL A 158 -47.76 21.87 3.28
CA VAL A 158 -47.14 23.13 2.85
C VAL A 158 -45.79 22.78 2.19
N PRO A 159 -45.63 23.01 0.87
CA PRO A 159 -44.33 22.84 0.24
C PRO A 159 -43.38 23.89 0.85
N ILE A 160 -42.26 23.43 1.42
CA ILE A 160 -41.10 24.30 1.59
C ILE A 160 -40.68 24.52 0.15
N GLY A 161 -41.03 25.67 -0.42
CA GLY A 161 -41.01 25.89 -1.88
C GLY A 161 -39.74 25.32 -2.51
N MET A 162 -39.85 24.78 -3.75
CA MET A 162 -38.78 24.13 -4.50
C MET A 162 -37.43 24.66 -4.03
N ALA A 163 -36.66 23.85 -3.28
CA ALA A 163 -35.31 24.25 -2.90
C ALA A 163 -34.63 24.62 -4.22
N THR A 164 -34.44 25.91 -4.48
CA THR A 164 -34.15 26.42 -5.83
C THR A 164 -32.78 25.96 -6.33
N ASN A 165 -32.04 25.27 -5.46
CA ASN A 165 -30.74 24.67 -5.68
C ASN A 165 -30.71 23.14 -5.37
N GLY A 166 -31.86 22.46 -5.25
CA GLY A 166 -31.92 21.00 -5.05
C GLY A 166 -31.56 20.49 -3.65
N MET A 167 -31.35 21.35 -2.66
CA MET A 167 -30.89 20.97 -1.31
C MET A 167 -31.86 20.02 -0.58
N VAL A 168 -31.34 18.94 -0.01
CA VAL A 168 -32.10 17.99 0.84
C VAL A 168 -32.43 18.58 2.21
N GLY A 169 -31.79 19.69 2.61
CA GLY A 169 -31.95 20.31 3.94
C GLY A 169 -33.36 20.79 4.32
N GLY A 170 -34.31 20.81 3.37
CA GLY A 170 -35.73 21.04 3.67
C GLY A 170 -36.54 19.75 3.92
N CYS A 171 -36.01 18.58 3.58
CA CYS A 171 -36.62 17.28 3.83
C CYS A 171 -36.21 16.79 5.22
N ASN A 172 -37.08 16.01 5.89
CA ASN A 172 -36.77 15.39 7.20
C ASN A 172 -35.33 14.85 7.26
N SER A 173 -34.69 14.93 8.43
CA SER A 173 -33.31 14.50 8.69
C SER A 173 -32.98 13.09 8.18
N GLU A 174 -33.99 12.21 8.10
CA GLU A 174 -33.89 10.85 7.54
C GLU A 174 -33.42 10.79 6.08
N CYS A 175 -33.65 11.83 5.27
CA CYS A 175 -33.22 11.84 3.86
C CYS A 175 -31.90 12.56 3.63
N SER A 176 -31.32 13.18 4.66
CA SER A 176 -30.10 13.99 4.53
C SER A 176 -28.85 13.17 4.16
N GLU A 177 -28.88 11.85 4.37
CA GLU A 177 -27.75 10.94 4.09
C GLU A 177 -27.89 10.15 2.79
N VAL A 178 -28.87 10.46 1.96
CA VAL A 178 -29.15 9.72 0.71
C VAL A 178 -27.97 9.73 -0.30
N TYR A 179 -27.04 10.67 -0.16
CA TYR A 179 -25.83 10.79 -1.00
C TYR A 179 -24.53 10.37 -0.29
N ASP A 180 -24.59 9.70 0.86
CA ASP A 180 -23.43 9.23 1.63
C ASP A 180 -22.45 8.35 0.81
N THR A 181 -22.97 7.57 -0.12
CA THR A 181 -22.22 6.67 -1.00
C THR A 181 -21.57 7.39 -2.21
N CYS A 182 -21.92 8.65 -2.47
CA CYS A 182 -21.39 9.43 -3.59
C CYS A 182 -19.96 9.91 -3.29
N LEU A 183 -18.95 9.11 -3.67
CA LEU A 183 -17.55 9.48 -3.51
C LEU A 183 -17.12 10.65 -4.40
N ASP A 184 -17.81 10.90 -5.53
CA ASP A 184 -17.47 11.96 -6.48
C ASP A 184 -17.50 13.36 -5.83
N SER A 185 -18.51 13.61 -5.02
CA SER A 185 -18.70 14.89 -4.33
C SER A 185 -17.50 15.18 -3.42
N PHE A 186 -17.08 14.17 -2.66
CA PHE A 186 -15.92 14.27 -1.77
C PHE A 186 -14.62 14.47 -2.55
N MET A 187 -14.42 13.75 -3.67
CA MET A 187 -13.22 13.87 -4.48
C MET A 187 -13.08 15.27 -5.09
N ILE A 188 -14.17 15.91 -5.51
CA ILE A 188 -14.14 17.28 -6.03
C ILE A 188 -13.73 18.27 -4.93
N TRP A 189 -14.39 18.19 -3.77
CA TRP A 189 -14.08 19.06 -2.64
C TRP A 189 -12.64 18.92 -2.14
N SER A 190 -12.13 17.68 -2.08
CA SER A 190 -10.75 17.37 -1.65
C SER A 190 -9.70 17.45 -2.77
N THR A 191 -10.07 17.83 -4.00
CA THR A 191 -9.14 17.88 -5.15
C THR A 191 -7.89 18.72 -4.89
N PRO A 192 -7.95 19.91 -4.27
CA PRO A 192 -6.75 20.71 -4.00
C PRO A 192 -5.78 20.01 -3.03
N LEU A 193 -6.30 19.31 -2.02
CA LEU A 193 -5.49 18.48 -1.12
C LEU A 193 -4.78 17.36 -1.88
N PHE A 194 -5.51 16.60 -2.68
CA PHE A 194 -4.91 15.52 -3.46
C PHE A 194 -3.90 16.02 -4.48
N THR A 195 -4.14 17.18 -5.09
CA THR A 195 -3.21 17.85 -6.00
C THR A 195 -1.92 18.24 -5.28
N SER A 196 -2.03 18.75 -4.04
CA SER A 196 -0.88 18.99 -3.16
C SER A 196 -0.08 17.71 -2.91
N LEU A 197 -0.74 16.59 -2.59
CA LEU A 197 -0.09 15.29 -2.39
C LEU A 197 0.63 14.79 -3.66
N VAL A 198 0.02 14.96 -4.84
CA VAL A 198 0.66 14.63 -6.13
C VAL A 198 1.92 15.46 -6.31
N TYR A 199 1.88 16.77 -6.10
CA TYR A 199 3.07 17.63 -6.22
C TYR A 199 4.17 17.26 -5.21
N PHE A 200 3.80 16.94 -3.97
CA PHE A 200 4.73 16.48 -2.95
C PHE A 200 5.42 15.17 -3.39
N PHE A 201 4.64 14.20 -3.87
CA PHE A 201 5.18 12.92 -4.34
C PHE A 201 6.10 13.09 -5.56
N VAL A 202 5.70 13.91 -6.53
CA VAL A 202 6.48 14.15 -7.75
C VAL A 202 7.78 14.90 -7.42
N SER A 203 7.73 15.87 -6.49
CA SER A 203 8.92 16.51 -5.93
C SER A 203 9.89 15.47 -5.37
N PHE A 204 9.39 14.58 -4.51
CA PHE A 204 10.18 13.51 -3.91
C PHE A 204 10.83 12.61 -4.97
N VAL A 205 10.07 12.15 -5.99
CA VAL A 205 10.62 11.36 -7.09
C VAL A 205 11.75 12.09 -7.82
N PHE A 206 11.59 13.39 -8.10
CA PHE A 206 12.63 14.17 -8.76
C PHE A 206 13.89 14.39 -7.90
N VAL A 207 13.78 14.45 -6.57
CA VAL A 207 14.96 14.47 -5.67
C VAL A 207 15.84 13.25 -5.91
N PHE A 208 15.25 12.06 -6.03
CA PHE A 208 16.02 10.82 -6.19
C PHE A 208 16.49 10.57 -7.61
N LEU A 209 15.81 11.14 -8.61
CA LEU A 209 16.26 11.09 -10.00
C LEU A 209 17.36 12.12 -10.32
N ASN A 210 17.86 12.87 -9.32
CA ASN A 210 18.94 13.84 -9.53
C ASN A 210 20.18 13.14 -10.13
N PRO A 211 20.57 13.44 -11.38
CA PRO A 211 21.56 12.63 -12.08
C PRO A 211 23.01 12.91 -11.66
N GLU A 212 23.26 13.88 -10.78
CA GLU A 212 24.61 14.19 -10.29
C GLU A 212 25.32 13.00 -9.62
N HIS A 213 24.56 12.05 -9.07
CA HIS A 213 25.09 10.81 -8.55
C HIS A 213 25.13 9.72 -9.64
N LYS A 214 26.30 9.42 -10.22
CA LYS A 214 26.51 8.33 -11.20
C LYS A 214 26.12 6.91 -10.68
N ASN A 215 25.86 6.76 -9.38
CA ASN A 215 25.38 5.54 -8.73
C ASN A 215 23.92 5.63 -8.26
N ALA A 216 23.17 6.69 -8.59
CA ALA A 216 21.84 6.95 -8.02
C ALA A 216 20.71 6.11 -8.61
N SER A 217 20.75 5.67 -9.88
CA SER A 217 19.55 5.02 -10.46
C SER A 217 19.07 3.77 -9.69
N PRO A 218 19.94 2.87 -9.17
CA PRO A 218 19.47 1.74 -8.37
C PRO A 218 19.04 2.13 -6.95
N GLN A 219 19.71 3.11 -6.36
CA GLN A 219 19.36 3.61 -5.04
C GLN A 219 18.04 4.39 -5.07
N ALA A 220 17.82 5.19 -6.10
CA ALA A 220 16.60 5.95 -6.35
C ALA A 220 15.39 5.03 -6.53
N PHE A 221 15.53 3.98 -7.35
CA PHE A 221 14.47 2.98 -7.50
C PHE A 221 14.14 2.29 -6.18
N MET A 222 15.14 1.88 -5.40
CA MET A 222 14.91 1.27 -4.08
C MET A 222 14.23 2.22 -3.09
N LYS A 223 14.60 3.50 -3.09
CA LYS A 223 13.97 4.53 -2.24
C LYS A 223 12.52 4.78 -2.67
N ILE A 224 12.26 4.82 -3.97
CA ILE A 224 10.90 4.90 -4.52
C ILE A 224 10.10 3.65 -4.12
N PHE A 225 10.67 2.45 -4.26
CA PHE A 225 10.03 1.20 -3.86
C PHE A 225 9.72 1.13 -2.36
N MET A 226 10.66 1.52 -1.50
CA MET A 226 10.41 1.63 -0.06
C MET A 226 9.32 2.64 0.24
N CYS A 227 9.34 3.82 -0.41
CA CYS A 227 8.28 4.82 -0.29
C CYS A 227 6.91 4.25 -0.68
N ILE A 228 6.83 3.46 -1.75
CA ILE A 228 5.61 2.75 -2.18
C ILE A 228 5.14 1.75 -1.11
N CYS A 229 6.04 0.91 -0.58
CA CYS A 229 5.69 -0.03 0.49
C CYS A 229 5.17 0.71 1.74
N PHE A 230 5.76 1.86 2.07
CA PHE A 230 5.31 2.69 3.19
C PHE A 230 3.96 3.36 2.92
N LEU A 231 3.72 3.85 1.70
CA LEU A 231 2.40 4.37 1.32
C LEU A 231 1.33 3.26 1.42
N PHE A 232 1.68 2.02 1.08
CA PHE A 232 0.78 0.87 1.24
C PHE A 232 0.47 0.60 2.72
N TRP A 233 1.47 0.72 3.59
CA TRP A 233 1.29 0.61 5.04
C TRP A 233 0.38 1.72 5.59
N VAL A 234 0.58 2.96 5.12
CA VAL A 234 -0.28 4.10 5.48
C VAL A 234 -1.71 3.85 5.01
N ALA A 235 -1.92 3.42 3.76
CA ALA A 235 -3.24 3.06 3.26
C ALA A 235 -3.92 1.99 4.11
N SER A 236 -3.19 0.94 4.51
CA SER A 236 -3.74 -0.08 5.41
C SER A 236 -4.05 0.45 6.82
N SER A 237 -3.28 1.41 7.33
CA SER A 237 -3.49 2.03 8.64
C SER A 237 -4.68 2.98 8.65
N LEU A 238 -4.93 3.66 7.53
CA LEU A 238 -6.04 4.60 7.34
C LEU A 238 -7.35 3.91 6.91
N ALA A 239 -7.30 2.62 6.57
CA ALA A 239 -8.49 1.86 6.20
C ALA A 239 -9.53 1.72 7.32
N ALA A 240 -9.17 2.11 8.55
CA ALA A 240 -10.01 2.06 9.73
C ALA A 240 -11.19 3.04 9.71
N SER A 241 -11.03 4.18 9.03
CA SER A 241 -11.94 5.32 9.18
C SER A 241 -12.82 5.58 7.95
N ASN A 242 -12.40 5.19 6.75
CA ASN A 242 -13.20 5.31 5.53
C ASN A 242 -12.64 4.40 4.40
N ALA A 243 -13.48 3.50 3.87
CA ALA A 243 -13.12 2.57 2.81
C ALA A 243 -12.79 3.27 1.48
N GLY A 244 -13.43 4.42 1.20
CA GLY A 244 -13.20 5.24 -0.01
C GLY A 244 -11.83 5.91 -0.05
N ILE A 245 -11.32 6.39 1.10
CA ILE A 245 -9.97 6.98 1.18
C ILE A 245 -8.90 5.93 0.88
N THR A 246 -9.11 4.69 1.34
CA THR A 246 -8.17 3.60 1.12
C THR A 246 -8.07 3.21 -0.35
N SER A 247 -9.21 3.09 -1.05
CA SER A 247 -9.22 2.76 -2.47
C SER A 247 -8.59 3.86 -3.32
N ALA A 248 -8.88 5.14 -3.01
CA ALA A 248 -8.26 6.29 -3.65
C ALA A 248 -6.74 6.32 -3.43
N LEU A 249 -6.26 6.04 -2.21
CA LEU A 249 -4.83 6.01 -1.89
C LEU A 249 -4.12 4.82 -2.56
N MET A 250 -4.79 3.66 -2.64
CA MET A 250 -4.26 2.48 -3.35
C MET A 250 -4.15 2.75 -4.85
N ALA A 251 -5.15 3.41 -5.46
CA ALA A 251 -5.06 3.87 -6.83
C ALA A 251 -3.90 4.86 -7.01
N PHE A 252 -3.80 5.86 -6.13
CA PHE A 252 -2.68 6.80 -6.11
C PHE A 252 -1.32 6.10 -6.10
N ILE A 253 -1.12 5.08 -5.27
CA ILE A 253 0.13 4.30 -5.22
C ILE A 253 0.44 3.63 -6.56
N VAL A 254 -0.55 3.00 -7.20
CA VAL A 254 -0.34 2.34 -8.50
C VAL A 254 0.06 3.36 -9.58
N PHE A 255 -0.62 4.49 -9.64
CA PHE A 255 -0.32 5.53 -10.61
C PHE A 255 0.97 6.28 -10.28
N ALA A 256 1.35 6.38 -9.00
CA ALA A 256 2.63 6.88 -8.54
C ALA A 256 3.80 6.05 -9.08
N ILE A 257 3.66 4.73 -9.10
CA ILE A 257 4.65 3.80 -9.70
C ILE A 257 4.78 4.07 -11.20
N LEU A 258 3.64 4.13 -11.90
CA LEU A 258 3.61 4.37 -13.35
C LEU A 258 4.24 5.72 -13.70
N MET A 259 3.89 6.77 -12.96
CA MET A 259 4.44 8.10 -13.08
C MET A 259 5.96 8.06 -12.87
N GLY A 260 6.45 7.48 -11.76
CA GLY A 260 7.87 7.36 -11.48
C GLY A 260 8.64 6.63 -12.60
N ALA A 261 8.06 5.57 -13.17
CA ALA A 261 8.63 4.86 -14.31
C ALA A 261 8.68 5.73 -15.58
N LEU A 262 7.63 6.49 -15.87
CA LEU A 262 7.60 7.43 -17.01
C LEU A 262 8.65 8.52 -16.85
N VAL A 263 8.81 9.09 -15.65
CA VAL A 263 9.84 10.09 -15.38
C VAL A 263 11.23 9.48 -15.55
N ALA A 264 11.49 8.28 -15.02
CA ALA A 264 12.77 7.62 -15.17
C ALA A 264 13.13 7.35 -16.65
N ILE A 265 12.17 6.86 -17.45
CA ILE A 265 12.33 6.65 -18.90
C ILE A 265 12.58 7.98 -19.62
N GLY A 266 11.80 9.01 -19.29
CA GLY A 266 11.98 10.36 -19.83
C GLY A 266 13.32 10.97 -19.48
N VAL A 267 13.85 10.65 -18.29
CA VAL A 267 15.09 11.22 -17.78
C VAL A 267 16.32 10.64 -18.46
N HIS A 268 16.37 9.32 -18.53
CA HIS A 268 17.53 8.62 -19.06
C HIS A 268 17.41 8.36 -20.57
N GLY A 269 16.23 8.56 -21.18
CA GLY A 269 15.96 8.23 -22.56
C GLY A 269 15.89 6.71 -22.77
N ALA A 270 14.92 6.22 -23.55
CA ALA A 270 14.61 4.78 -23.61
C ALA A 270 15.83 3.86 -23.87
N LYS A 271 16.75 4.24 -24.77
CA LYS A 271 17.94 3.43 -25.12
C LYS A 271 19.07 3.50 -24.08
N SER A 272 19.32 4.67 -23.49
CA SER A 272 20.35 4.79 -22.44
C SER A 272 19.81 4.28 -21.11
N PHE A 273 18.53 4.46 -20.81
CA PHE A 273 17.87 3.83 -19.66
C PHE A 273 17.95 2.31 -19.73
N THR A 274 17.65 1.67 -20.87
CA THR A 274 17.81 0.21 -20.98
C THR A 274 19.26 -0.24 -20.80
N SER A 275 20.22 0.48 -21.37
CA SER A 275 21.65 0.15 -21.23
C SER A 275 22.16 0.39 -19.80
N ASP A 276 21.77 1.48 -19.16
CA ASP A 276 22.13 1.82 -17.78
C ASP A 276 21.44 0.89 -16.78
N VAL A 277 20.19 0.51 -17.05
CA VAL A 277 19.48 -0.47 -16.24
C VAL A 277 20.13 -1.85 -16.40
N GLU A 278 20.40 -2.28 -17.61
CA GLU A 278 20.95 -3.62 -17.86
C GLU A 278 22.40 -3.77 -17.39
N ASN A 279 23.25 -2.75 -17.62
CA ASN A 279 24.68 -2.84 -17.30
C ASN A 279 25.06 -2.33 -15.91
N ASN A 280 24.41 -1.26 -15.41
CA ASN A 280 24.75 -0.66 -14.12
C ASN A 280 23.76 -1.05 -13.01
N PHE A 281 22.45 -1.11 -13.29
CA PHE A 281 21.43 -1.44 -12.29
C PHE A 281 21.37 -2.94 -12.02
N ILE A 282 21.16 -3.79 -13.02
CA ILE A 282 21.00 -5.24 -12.81
C ILE A 282 22.26 -5.82 -12.19
N ASN A 283 23.45 -5.40 -12.63
CA ASN A 283 24.71 -5.88 -12.06
C ASN A 283 24.93 -5.40 -10.62
N LYS A 284 24.73 -4.11 -10.30
CA LYS A 284 24.84 -3.61 -8.91
C LYS A 284 23.74 -4.13 -8.00
N PHE A 285 22.53 -4.33 -8.53
CA PHE A 285 21.42 -4.92 -7.82
C PHE A 285 21.71 -6.40 -7.54
N ARG A 286 22.25 -7.13 -8.52
CA ARG A 286 22.72 -8.50 -8.36
C ARG A 286 23.87 -8.59 -7.37
N GLU A 287 24.82 -7.66 -7.36
CA GLU A 287 25.91 -7.63 -6.37
C GLU A 287 25.41 -7.28 -4.96
N LYS A 288 24.67 -6.18 -4.82
CA LYS A 288 24.21 -5.66 -3.52
C LYS A 288 23.06 -6.48 -2.91
N TYR A 289 22.25 -7.12 -3.74
CA TYR A 289 21.04 -7.84 -3.33
C TYR A 289 20.96 -9.25 -3.92
N SER A 290 22.11 -9.89 -4.25
CA SER A 290 22.16 -11.31 -4.67
C SER A 290 21.33 -12.21 -3.74
N GLY A 291 21.36 -11.95 -2.43
CA GLY A 291 20.57 -12.65 -1.42
C GLY A 291 19.05 -12.42 -1.49
N TYR A 292 18.60 -11.27 -1.97
CA TYR A 292 17.17 -10.93 -2.09
C TYR A 292 16.59 -11.21 -3.48
N GLY A 293 17.39 -11.65 -4.46
CA GLY A 293 16.91 -11.94 -5.82
C GLY A 293 15.72 -12.89 -5.85
N THR A 294 15.68 -13.89 -4.95
CA THR A 294 14.56 -14.83 -4.80
C THR A 294 13.28 -14.15 -4.30
N PHE A 295 13.40 -13.19 -3.38
CA PHE A 295 12.26 -12.42 -2.86
C PHE A 295 11.58 -11.64 -3.99
N PHE A 296 12.34 -10.88 -4.77
CA PHE A 296 11.80 -10.12 -5.89
C PHE A 296 11.22 -11.01 -6.99
N LYS A 297 11.86 -12.15 -7.31
CA LYS A 297 11.31 -13.14 -8.24
C LYS A 297 9.99 -13.71 -7.72
N GLY A 298 9.90 -14.05 -6.44
CA GLY A 298 8.68 -14.55 -5.80
C GLY A 298 7.55 -13.52 -5.82
N LEU A 299 7.85 -12.26 -5.47
CA LEU A 299 6.91 -11.14 -5.55
C LEU A 299 6.41 -10.93 -6.98
N PHE A 300 7.33 -10.93 -7.95
CA PHE A 300 7.00 -10.81 -9.38
C PHE A 300 6.08 -11.94 -9.85
N VAL A 301 6.32 -13.18 -9.42
CA VAL A 301 5.41 -14.31 -9.70
C VAL A 301 4.06 -14.10 -9.05
N LEU A 302 3.97 -13.55 -7.85
CA LEU A 302 2.67 -13.31 -7.21
C LEU A 302 1.86 -12.19 -7.92
N THR A 303 2.52 -11.10 -8.31
CA THR A 303 1.86 -9.86 -8.77
C THR A 303 1.80 -9.67 -10.28
N CYS A 304 2.67 -10.32 -11.05
CA CYS A 304 2.82 -10.02 -12.49
C CYS A 304 2.59 -11.23 -13.39
N PHE A 305 2.57 -12.46 -12.88
CA PHE A 305 2.41 -13.66 -13.71
C PHE A 305 1.14 -13.66 -14.59
N PRO A 306 -0.05 -13.27 -14.11
CA PRO A 306 -1.23 -13.20 -14.97
C PRO A 306 -1.02 -12.28 -16.18
N VAL A 307 -0.35 -11.14 -15.96
CA VAL A 307 0.01 -10.18 -17.02
C VAL A 307 1.07 -10.75 -17.96
N VAL A 308 2.07 -11.47 -17.44
CA VAL A 308 3.11 -12.13 -18.23
C VAL A 308 2.52 -13.18 -19.17
N PHE A 309 1.55 -13.98 -18.71
CA PHE A 309 0.87 -14.95 -19.57
C PHE A 309 0.08 -14.28 -20.70
N ALA A 310 -0.63 -13.20 -20.38
CA ALA A 310 -1.31 -12.41 -21.40
C ALA A 310 -0.32 -11.82 -22.42
N TYR A 311 0.81 -11.28 -21.95
CA TYR A 311 1.89 -10.78 -22.80
C TYR A 311 2.48 -11.88 -23.70
N TRP A 312 2.74 -13.07 -23.17
CA TRP A 312 3.23 -14.20 -23.96
C TRP A 312 2.21 -14.66 -25.02
N GLY A 313 0.91 -14.66 -24.70
CA GLY A 313 -0.15 -14.91 -25.66
C GLY A 313 -0.13 -13.90 -26.81
N ILE A 314 -0.02 -12.60 -26.49
CA ILE A 314 0.11 -11.53 -27.49
C ILE A 314 1.39 -11.67 -28.31
N ALA A 315 2.52 -12.03 -27.69
CA ALA A 315 3.79 -12.22 -28.37
C ALA A 315 3.82 -13.46 -29.28
N PHE A 316 3.08 -14.51 -28.92
CA PHE A 316 2.86 -15.67 -29.78
C PHE A 316 2.05 -15.28 -31.02
N ILE A 317 0.95 -14.54 -30.84
CA ILE A 317 0.14 -14.02 -31.95
C ILE A 317 0.98 -13.11 -32.85
N ASN A 318 1.74 -12.18 -32.28
CA ASN A 318 2.63 -11.30 -33.04
C ASN A 318 3.60 -12.13 -33.91
N GLN A 319 4.31 -13.09 -33.32
CA GLN A 319 5.24 -13.93 -34.07
C GLN A 319 4.55 -14.77 -35.15
N PHE A 320 3.33 -15.24 -34.91
CA PHE A 320 2.53 -15.93 -35.93
C PHE A 320 2.23 -15.02 -37.12
N ILE A 321 1.81 -13.76 -36.88
CA ILE A 321 1.55 -12.80 -37.95
C ILE A 321 2.82 -12.44 -38.73
N ARG A 322 3.96 -12.25 -38.04
CA ARG A 322 5.26 -12.04 -38.72
C ARG A 322 5.62 -13.21 -39.65
N LYS A 323 5.29 -14.45 -39.28
CA LYS A 323 5.53 -15.63 -40.13
C LYS A 323 4.67 -15.68 -41.39
N LEU A 324 3.46 -15.09 -41.34
CA LEU A 324 2.58 -14.94 -42.51
C LEU A 324 3.14 -13.97 -43.55
N GLY A 325 4.17 -13.18 -43.21
CA GLY A 325 4.87 -12.32 -44.17
C GLY A 325 4.05 -11.11 -44.61
N LEU A 326 3.15 -10.61 -43.76
CA LEU A 326 2.38 -9.41 -44.09
C LEU A 326 3.31 -8.20 -44.27
N PRO A 327 3.06 -7.32 -45.26
CA PRO A 327 3.95 -6.20 -45.61
C PRO A 327 4.13 -5.15 -44.50
N LEU A 328 3.29 -5.17 -43.46
CA LEU A 328 3.34 -4.27 -42.31
C LEU A 328 4.15 -4.80 -41.13
N THR A 329 4.71 -6.00 -41.23
CA THR A 329 5.42 -6.67 -40.13
C THR A 329 6.93 -6.71 -40.34
N LYS A 330 7.70 -6.90 -39.26
CA LYS A 330 9.14 -7.08 -39.36
C LYS A 330 9.44 -8.31 -40.21
N GLN A 331 10.31 -8.17 -41.22
CA GLN A 331 10.83 -9.32 -41.94
C GLN A 331 11.68 -10.18 -40.99
N LEU A 332 11.39 -11.48 -40.96
CA LEU A 332 12.04 -12.45 -40.08
C LEU A 332 13.25 -13.05 -40.77
N ASP A 333 14.37 -13.10 -40.05
CA ASP A 333 15.53 -13.90 -40.44
C ASP A 333 15.20 -15.40 -40.36
N ALA A 334 15.97 -16.23 -41.08
CA ALA A 334 15.77 -17.69 -41.12
C ALA A 334 15.75 -18.34 -39.72
N GLU A 335 16.55 -17.81 -38.80
CA GLU A 335 16.59 -18.26 -37.40
C GLU A 335 15.39 -17.76 -36.58
N GLU A 336 14.93 -16.53 -36.79
CA GLU A 336 13.75 -16.01 -36.09
C GLU A 336 12.45 -16.72 -36.53
N ARG A 337 12.39 -17.17 -37.78
CA ARG A 337 11.23 -17.90 -38.32
C ARG A 337 10.99 -19.24 -37.62
N LYS A 338 12.02 -19.83 -37.01
CA LYS A 338 11.93 -21.06 -36.21
C LYS A 338 11.28 -20.83 -34.84
N LEU A 339 11.32 -19.60 -34.31
CA LEU A 339 10.82 -19.29 -32.97
C LEU A 339 9.28 -19.22 -32.92
N SER A 340 8.68 -19.70 -31.83
CA SER A 340 7.21 -19.62 -31.61
C SER A 340 6.77 -18.29 -31.00
N PHE A 341 7.68 -17.55 -30.36
CA PHE A 341 7.44 -16.22 -29.78
C PHE A 341 8.36 -15.20 -30.45
N THR A 342 8.09 -13.90 -30.26
CA THR A 342 9.01 -12.85 -30.72
C THR A 342 10.40 -13.07 -30.10
N LEU A 343 11.46 -12.56 -30.75
CA LEU A 343 12.83 -12.73 -30.24
C LEU A 343 12.97 -12.23 -28.79
N VAL A 344 12.39 -11.07 -28.48
CA VAL A 344 12.38 -10.49 -27.13
C VAL A 344 11.66 -11.39 -26.13
N ALA A 345 10.44 -11.83 -26.45
CA ALA A 345 9.67 -12.72 -25.58
C ALA A 345 10.35 -14.09 -25.41
N THR A 346 11.03 -14.60 -26.45
CA THR A 346 11.82 -15.84 -26.38
C THR A 346 13.01 -15.69 -25.44
N LYS A 347 13.76 -14.57 -25.52
CA LYS A 347 14.86 -14.26 -24.58
C LYS A 347 14.35 -14.16 -23.15
N GLN A 348 13.29 -13.39 -22.91
CA GLN A 348 12.67 -13.24 -21.59
C GLN A 348 12.13 -14.56 -21.04
N ARG A 349 11.48 -15.37 -21.89
CA ARG A 349 11.01 -16.71 -21.51
C ARG A 349 12.18 -17.63 -21.16
N LYS A 350 13.26 -17.62 -21.94
CA LYS A 350 14.46 -18.43 -21.65
C LYS A 350 15.09 -18.02 -20.32
N GLU A 351 15.13 -16.72 -20.04
CA GLU A 351 15.63 -16.18 -18.77
C GLU A 351 14.71 -16.54 -17.59
N ILE A 352 13.39 -16.41 -17.73
CA ILE A 352 12.45 -16.81 -16.67
C ILE A 352 12.50 -18.32 -16.43
N LEU A 353 12.61 -19.12 -17.49
CA LEU A 353 12.73 -20.57 -17.38
C LEU A 353 14.07 -21.03 -16.81
N SER A 354 15.13 -20.21 -16.88
CA SER A 354 16.44 -20.52 -16.29
C SER A 354 16.46 -20.33 -14.77
N TRP A 355 15.40 -19.75 -14.19
CA TRP A 355 15.33 -19.54 -12.75
C TRP A 355 15.23 -20.86 -11.99
N GLU A 356 15.82 -20.86 -10.79
CA GLU A 356 15.60 -21.90 -9.80
C GLU A 356 14.17 -21.76 -9.23
N TRP A 357 13.22 -22.47 -9.83
CA TRP A 357 11.79 -22.32 -9.54
C TRP A 357 11.39 -22.72 -8.12
N THR A 358 12.05 -23.70 -7.51
CA THR A 358 11.71 -24.16 -6.17
C THR A 358 11.76 -23.04 -5.11
N PRO A 359 12.89 -22.31 -4.94
CA PRO A 359 12.95 -21.21 -3.98
C PRO A 359 12.05 -20.04 -4.39
N VAL A 360 11.91 -19.76 -5.69
CA VAL A 360 11.03 -18.68 -6.19
C VAL A 360 9.56 -18.93 -5.85
N ILE A 361 9.06 -20.13 -6.13
CA ILE A 361 7.66 -20.52 -5.85
C ILE A 361 7.41 -20.53 -4.35
N THR A 362 8.31 -21.14 -3.57
CA THR A 362 8.16 -21.22 -2.10
C THR A 362 8.12 -19.82 -1.49
N MET A 363 8.98 -18.91 -1.98
CA MET A 363 8.99 -17.52 -1.55
C MET A 363 7.72 -16.78 -1.96
N GLY A 364 7.25 -16.95 -3.20
CA GLY A 364 6.00 -16.35 -3.67
C GLY A 364 4.79 -16.78 -2.83
N ILE A 365 4.70 -18.06 -2.44
CA ILE A 365 3.64 -18.54 -1.54
C ILE A 365 3.78 -17.90 -0.16
N ASN A 366 4.98 -17.83 0.43
CA ASN A 366 5.18 -17.19 1.74
C ASN A 366 4.81 -15.70 1.73
N ILE A 367 5.14 -14.97 0.65
CA ILE A 367 4.73 -13.57 0.46
C ILE A 367 3.20 -13.48 0.39
N GLY A 368 2.55 -14.36 -0.37
CA GLY A 368 1.09 -14.43 -0.44
C GLY A 368 0.45 -14.72 0.92
N ILE A 369 1.02 -15.64 1.71
CA ILE A 369 0.56 -15.91 3.08
C ILE A 369 0.61 -14.64 3.93
N PHE A 370 1.73 -13.92 3.88
CA PHE A 370 1.88 -12.66 4.60
C PHE A 370 0.80 -11.65 4.19
N VAL A 371 0.62 -11.44 2.89
CA VAL A 371 -0.39 -10.52 2.35
C VAL A 371 -1.80 -10.91 2.79
N GLN A 372 -2.15 -12.19 2.77
CA GLN A 372 -3.49 -12.67 3.18
C GLN A 372 -3.75 -12.50 4.68
N ILE A 373 -2.75 -12.81 5.51
CA ILE A 373 -2.84 -12.60 6.96
C ILE A 373 -3.02 -11.11 7.26
N MET A 374 -2.21 -10.24 6.64
CA MET A 374 -2.32 -8.80 6.83
C MET A 374 -3.67 -8.26 6.33
N GLY A 375 -4.09 -8.64 5.12
CA GLY A 375 -5.28 -8.07 4.48
C GLY A 375 -6.60 -8.55 5.07
N ILE A 376 -6.71 -9.84 5.43
CA ILE A 376 -7.96 -10.42 5.93
C ILE A 376 -7.96 -10.49 7.45
N LEU A 377 -7.03 -11.27 8.02
CA LEU A 377 -7.07 -11.59 9.44
C LEU A 377 -6.85 -10.34 10.29
N VAL A 378 -5.87 -9.53 9.92
CA VAL A 378 -5.45 -8.38 10.74
C VAL A 378 -6.38 -7.20 10.50
N THR A 379 -6.69 -6.86 9.25
CA THR A 379 -7.54 -5.69 8.98
C THR A 379 -9.02 -6.00 9.25
N LYS A 380 -9.63 -6.94 8.52
CA LYS A 380 -11.10 -7.12 8.54
C LYS A 380 -11.63 -7.64 9.87
N ILE A 381 -10.97 -8.62 10.48
CA ILE A 381 -11.44 -9.18 11.76
C ILE A 381 -11.27 -8.18 12.90
N THR A 382 -10.17 -7.43 12.94
CA THR A 382 -9.98 -6.37 13.95
C THR A 382 -11.10 -5.35 13.87
N TYR A 383 -11.53 -4.97 12.66
CA TYR A 383 -12.59 -3.96 12.50
C TYR A 383 -13.92 -4.50 13.00
N LEU A 384 -14.25 -5.75 12.66
CA LEU A 384 -15.43 -6.43 13.17
C LEU A 384 -15.44 -6.50 14.70
N LEU A 385 -14.31 -6.87 15.32
CA LEU A 385 -14.20 -6.97 16.78
C LEU A 385 -14.32 -5.61 17.48
N LEU A 386 -13.73 -4.55 16.91
CA LEU A 386 -13.83 -3.20 17.45
C LEU A 386 -15.25 -2.62 17.29
N ALA A 387 -15.92 -2.89 16.17
CA ALA A 387 -17.32 -2.52 15.98
C ALA A 387 -18.26 -3.27 16.96
N MET A 388 -18.03 -4.56 17.18
CA MET A 388 -18.75 -5.35 18.19
C MET A 388 -18.56 -4.79 19.61
N LEU A 389 -17.33 -4.42 19.95
CA LEU A 389 -17.04 -3.78 21.23
C LEU A 389 -17.77 -2.45 21.35
N ARG A 390 -17.79 -1.67 20.25
CA ARG A 390 -18.48 -0.38 20.23
C ARG A 390 -19.94 -0.53 20.59
N GLN A 391 -20.62 -1.38 19.84
CA GLN A 391 -22.04 -1.63 20.02
C GLN A 391 -22.35 -2.08 21.45
N LYS A 392 -21.52 -2.97 22.01
CA LYS A 392 -21.72 -3.45 23.38
C LYS A 392 -21.59 -2.35 24.44
N ILE A 393 -20.63 -1.43 24.27
CA ILE A 393 -20.45 -0.29 25.17
C ILE A 393 -21.67 0.65 25.11
N GLU A 394 -22.19 0.91 23.90
CA GLU A 394 -23.37 1.75 23.69
C GLU A 394 -24.63 1.10 24.27
N ASP A 395 -24.85 -0.20 24.03
CA ASP A 395 -26.04 -0.93 24.46
C ASP A 395 -26.11 -1.12 25.99
N GLU A 396 -24.97 -1.37 26.64
CA GLU A 396 -24.91 -1.62 28.09
C GLU A 396 -24.63 -0.34 28.92
N GLY A 397 -24.34 0.80 28.28
CA GLY A 397 -24.16 2.09 28.96
C GLY A 397 -22.97 2.14 29.92
N TRP A 398 -21.82 1.58 29.54
CA TRP A 398 -20.65 1.49 30.42
C TRP A 398 -20.05 2.86 30.79
N GLU A 399 -19.61 3.00 32.04
CA GLU A 399 -18.97 4.23 32.53
C GLU A 399 -17.52 4.40 32.02
N TRP A 400 -17.07 5.65 31.94
CA TRP A 400 -15.77 6.03 31.38
C TRP A 400 -14.54 5.33 32.02
N PRO A 401 -14.47 5.01 33.33
CA PRO A 401 -13.31 4.33 33.89
C PRO A 401 -13.20 2.88 33.39
N LEU A 402 -14.34 2.19 33.28
CA LEU A 402 -14.40 0.81 32.78
C LEU A 402 -14.00 0.77 31.30
N VAL A 403 -14.56 1.68 30.49
CA VAL A 403 -14.21 1.79 29.07
C VAL A 403 -12.74 2.13 28.90
N SER A 404 -12.19 3.04 29.71
CA SER A 404 -10.76 3.37 29.69
C SER A 404 -9.88 2.15 29.98
N PHE A 405 -10.22 1.38 31.02
CA PHE A 405 -9.46 0.18 31.39
C PHE A 405 -9.49 -0.88 30.28
N LEU A 406 -10.66 -1.08 29.66
CA LEU A 406 -10.80 -2.00 28.53
C LEU A 406 -10.04 -1.53 27.31
N MET A 407 -10.07 -0.24 26.99
CA MET A 407 -9.28 0.34 25.89
C MET A 407 -7.78 0.20 26.12
N ILE A 408 -7.30 0.35 27.36
CA ILE A 408 -5.90 0.04 27.71
C ILE A 408 -5.60 -1.44 27.46
N GLY A 409 -6.43 -2.35 27.99
CA GLY A 409 -6.22 -3.79 27.84
C GLY A 409 -6.21 -4.25 26.38
N ILE A 410 -7.21 -3.84 25.62
CA ILE A 410 -7.34 -4.15 24.18
C ILE A 410 -6.20 -3.51 23.41
N GLY A 411 -5.90 -2.24 23.67
CA GLY A 411 -4.82 -1.54 23.00
C GLY A 411 -3.47 -2.21 23.24
N ILE A 412 -3.14 -2.59 24.49
CA ILE A 412 -1.92 -3.35 24.79
C ILE A 412 -1.92 -4.69 24.03
N CYS A 413 -3.01 -5.46 24.07
CA CYS A 413 -3.13 -6.72 23.34
C CYS A 413 -2.89 -6.55 21.84
N MET A 414 -3.51 -5.52 21.23
CA MET A 414 -3.35 -5.20 19.81
C MET A 414 -1.93 -4.75 19.49
N PHE A 415 -1.30 -3.92 20.33
CA PHE A 415 0.11 -3.56 20.15
C PHE A 415 1.05 -4.75 20.34
N MET A 416 0.68 -5.80 21.09
CA MET A 416 1.48 -7.01 21.20
C MET A 416 1.40 -7.89 19.94
N LEU A 417 0.46 -7.63 19.04
CA LEU A 417 0.34 -8.32 17.76
C LEU A 417 1.19 -7.59 16.72
N PRO A 418 2.25 -8.23 16.17
CA PRO A 418 3.14 -7.60 15.19
C PRO A 418 2.47 -6.90 14.00
N PRO A 419 1.37 -7.44 13.42
CA PRO A 419 0.81 -6.87 12.21
C PRO A 419 -0.22 -5.74 12.44
N VAL A 420 -0.66 -5.50 13.68
CA VAL A 420 -1.78 -4.58 13.94
C VAL A 420 -1.25 -3.13 14.01
N PRO A 421 -1.75 -2.21 13.16
CA PRO A 421 -1.38 -0.80 13.24
C PRO A 421 -2.02 -0.13 14.48
N GLY A 422 -1.31 0.83 15.08
CA GLY A 422 -1.80 1.56 16.26
C GLY A 422 -2.91 2.59 15.98
N VAL A 423 -2.98 3.09 14.74
CA VAL A 423 -3.94 4.12 14.29
C VAL A 423 -5.40 3.75 14.61
N PRO A 424 -5.89 2.53 14.28
CA PRO A 424 -7.19 2.03 14.74
C PRO A 424 -7.55 2.31 16.20
N ILE A 425 -6.61 2.08 17.12
CA ILE A 425 -6.87 2.18 18.56
C ILE A 425 -7.04 3.64 18.96
N TYR A 426 -6.17 4.52 18.48
CA TYR A 426 -6.25 5.95 18.77
C TYR A 426 -7.51 6.57 18.16
N PHE A 427 -7.88 6.13 16.96
CA PHE A 427 -9.11 6.56 16.29
C PHE A 427 -10.33 6.15 17.11
N MET A 428 -10.39 4.89 17.56
CA MET A 428 -11.46 4.40 18.43
C MET A 428 -11.51 5.11 19.78
N CYS A 429 -10.36 5.48 20.38
CA CYS A 429 -10.36 6.33 21.58
C CYS A 429 -11.01 7.69 21.32
N GLY A 430 -10.78 8.30 20.16
CA GLY A 430 -11.45 9.53 19.75
C GLY A 430 -12.95 9.35 19.56
N LEU A 431 -13.35 8.32 18.82
CA LEU A 431 -14.74 8.05 18.45
C LEU A 431 -15.60 7.67 19.66
N MET A 432 -15.10 6.75 20.49
CA MET A 432 -15.90 6.13 21.53
C MET A 432 -15.63 6.68 22.91
N LEU A 433 -14.36 6.74 23.31
CA LEU A 433 -14.03 7.05 24.69
C LEU A 433 -14.32 8.52 25.01
N VAL A 434 -14.21 9.42 24.03
CA VAL A 434 -14.61 10.83 24.21
C VAL A 434 -16.11 10.94 24.52
N LYS A 435 -16.98 10.23 23.77
CA LYS A 435 -18.43 10.17 24.00
C LYS A 435 -18.76 9.72 25.43
N VAL A 436 -18.05 8.72 25.94
CA VAL A 436 -18.26 8.23 27.31
C VAL A 436 -17.69 9.18 28.39
N CYS A 437 -16.61 9.91 28.08
CA CYS A 437 -16.00 10.88 29.01
C CYS A 437 -16.73 12.22 29.05
N GLU A 438 -17.50 12.56 28.01
CA GLU A 438 -18.17 13.85 27.86
C GLU A 438 -19.01 14.25 29.09
N PRO A 439 -19.85 13.38 29.68
CA PRO A 439 -20.65 13.75 30.86
C PRO A 439 -19.81 14.14 32.09
N ALA A 440 -18.57 13.63 32.21
CA ALA A 440 -17.72 13.85 33.37
C ALA A 440 -16.69 14.99 33.16
N MET A 441 -16.19 15.17 31.95
CA MET A 441 -15.04 16.04 31.66
C MET A 441 -15.29 17.05 30.53
N GLY A 442 -16.47 17.01 29.91
CA GLY A 442 -16.78 17.72 28.67
C GLY A 442 -16.01 17.16 27.47
N THR A 443 -16.41 17.55 26.26
CA THR A 443 -15.83 17.04 25.00
C THR A 443 -14.33 17.34 24.88
N GLY A 444 -13.91 18.57 25.20
CA GLY A 444 -12.51 18.97 25.17
C GLY A 444 -11.65 18.29 26.24
N GLY A 445 -12.17 18.14 27.46
CA GLY A 445 -11.50 17.41 28.54
C GLY A 445 -11.37 15.91 28.23
N GLY A 446 -12.44 15.31 27.69
CA GLY A 446 -12.44 13.93 27.20
C GLY A 446 -11.43 13.71 26.08
N THR A 447 -11.31 14.66 25.15
CA THR A 447 -10.33 14.61 24.05
C THR A 447 -8.90 14.68 24.57
N ALA A 448 -8.58 15.63 25.44
CA ALA A 448 -7.26 15.74 26.06
C ALA A 448 -6.92 14.47 26.86
N TYR A 449 -7.90 13.91 27.60
CA TYR A 449 -7.76 12.64 28.30
C TYR A 449 -7.45 11.49 27.33
N CYS A 450 -8.20 11.34 26.24
CA CYS A 450 -7.96 10.30 25.23
C CYS A 450 -6.59 10.42 24.56
N MET A 451 -6.12 11.64 24.27
CA MET A 451 -4.77 11.88 23.73
C MET A 451 -3.68 11.47 24.73
N CYS A 452 -3.84 11.84 26.01
CA CYS A 452 -2.93 11.45 27.07
C CYS A 452 -2.94 9.93 27.28
N LEU A 453 -4.13 9.32 27.30
CA LEU A 453 -4.30 7.88 27.41
C LEU A 453 -3.62 7.15 26.25
N GLY A 454 -3.80 7.63 25.01
CA GLY A 454 -3.14 7.07 23.84
C GLY A 454 -1.61 7.10 23.96
N LEU A 455 -1.04 8.21 24.43
CA LEU A 455 0.40 8.33 24.67
C LEU A 455 0.87 7.37 25.76
N VAL A 456 0.16 7.31 26.90
CA VAL A 456 0.50 6.41 28.01
C VAL A 456 0.44 4.95 27.56
N LEU A 457 -0.63 4.57 26.86
CA LEU A 457 -0.84 3.24 26.32
C LEU A 457 0.29 2.86 25.36
N LYS A 458 0.68 3.78 24.48
CA LYS A 458 1.82 3.60 23.57
C LYS A 458 3.13 3.36 24.31
N LEU A 459 3.44 4.18 25.32
CA LEU A 459 4.68 4.04 26.09
C LEU A 459 4.70 2.74 26.91
N ILE A 460 3.56 2.34 27.49
CA ILE A 460 3.42 1.05 28.18
C ILE A 460 3.63 -0.10 27.21
N ALA A 461 3.01 -0.06 26.02
CA ALA A 461 3.19 -1.08 25.00
C ALA A 461 4.66 -1.20 24.57
N CYS A 462 5.34 -0.08 24.33
CA CYS A 462 6.78 -0.06 24.02
C CYS A 462 7.61 -0.66 25.16
N ALA A 463 7.30 -0.35 26.41
CA ALA A 463 8.00 -0.91 27.56
C ALA A 463 7.83 -2.43 27.67
N ILE A 464 6.60 -2.94 27.53
CA ILE A 464 6.32 -4.38 27.54
C ILE A 464 7.00 -5.07 26.36
N GLN A 465 6.90 -4.51 25.15
CA GLN A 465 7.56 -5.05 23.95
C GLN A 465 9.08 -5.12 24.12
N GLN A 466 9.71 -4.06 24.64
CA GLN A 466 11.15 -4.02 24.84
C GLN A 466 11.61 -4.97 25.94
N LYS A 467 10.97 -4.92 27.13
CA LYS A 467 11.41 -5.65 28.33
C LYS A 467 10.90 -7.08 28.42
N CYS A 468 9.61 -7.29 28.21
CA CYS A 468 9.01 -8.61 28.38
C CYS A 468 9.29 -9.51 27.16
N ILE A 469 9.30 -8.94 25.96
CA ILE A 469 9.48 -9.69 24.71
C ILE A 469 10.92 -9.57 24.21
N GLY A 470 11.39 -8.37 23.90
CA GLY A 470 12.68 -8.13 23.25
C GLY A 470 13.88 -8.62 24.06
N GLU A 471 13.99 -8.27 25.35
CA GLU A 471 15.08 -8.74 26.21
C GLU A 471 15.04 -10.24 26.45
N THR A 472 13.84 -10.84 26.58
CA THR A 472 13.70 -12.29 26.66
C THR A 472 14.19 -12.97 25.38
N MET A 473 13.84 -12.40 24.22
CA MET A 473 14.26 -12.89 22.90
C MET A 473 15.75 -12.72 22.63
N ARG A 474 16.41 -11.73 23.26
CA ARG A 474 17.87 -11.51 23.16
C ARG A 474 18.68 -12.75 23.52
N ASN A 475 18.19 -13.58 24.44
CA ASN A 475 18.92 -14.77 24.89
C ASN A 475 18.87 -15.93 23.87
N ASN A 476 18.03 -15.84 22.84
CA ASN A 476 17.89 -16.88 21.82
C ASN A 476 18.69 -16.53 20.56
N VAL A 477 19.76 -17.28 20.30
CA VAL A 477 20.63 -17.11 19.13
C VAL A 477 19.82 -17.15 17.82
N GLY A 478 18.84 -18.06 17.70
CA GLY A 478 18.02 -18.18 16.51
C GLY A 478 17.14 -16.95 16.24
N ILE A 479 16.69 -16.27 17.29
CA ILE A 479 15.93 -15.02 17.13
C ILE A 479 16.88 -13.87 16.77
N ARG A 480 18.03 -13.74 17.44
CA ARG A 480 19.06 -12.76 17.07
C ARG A 480 19.52 -12.93 15.62
N GLN A 481 19.63 -14.17 15.16
CA GLN A 481 19.92 -14.55 13.79
C GLN A 481 18.81 -14.12 12.82
N MET A 482 17.55 -14.44 13.12
CA MET A 482 16.40 -14.04 12.30
C MET A 482 16.29 -12.52 12.15
N CYS A 483 16.59 -11.79 13.22
CA CYS A 483 16.62 -10.33 13.25
C CYS A 483 17.86 -9.73 12.58
N ASN A 484 18.80 -10.57 12.11
CA ASN A 484 20.02 -10.18 11.41
C ASN A 484 20.83 -9.12 12.18
N ILE A 485 21.07 -9.35 13.48
CA ILE A 485 21.69 -8.37 14.39
C ILE A 485 23.10 -7.96 13.96
N ASN A 486 23.81 -8.82 13.22
CA ASN A 486 25.14 -8.56 12.68
C ASN A 486 25.15 -7.71 11.40
N SER A 487 23.98 -7.41 10.81
CA SER A 487 23.90 -6.56 9.62
C SER A 487 24.29 -5.11 9.89
N ASP A 488 24.86 -4.45 8.88
CA ASP A 488 25.22 -3.03 8.96
C ASP A 488 24.02 -2.14 9.28
N MET A 489 22.84 -2.46 8.74
CA MET A 489 21.61 -1.72 9.02
C MET A 489 21.26 -1.77 10.51
N MET A 490 21.29 -2.97 11.10
CA MET A 490 20.96 -3.17 12.52
C MET A 490 21.97 -2.50 13.44
N ARG A 491 23.26 -2.63 13.13
CA ARG A 491 24.34 -2.00 13.88
C ARG A 491 24.26 -0.47 13.80
N THR A 492 23.94 0.07 12.62
CA THR A 492 23.71 1.51 12.43
C THR A 492 22.54 2.01 13.25
N MET A 493 21.42 1.30 13.21
CA MET A 493 20.26 1.64 14.04
C MET A 493 20.63 1.66 15.52
N LYS A 494 21.43 0.69 15.98
CA LYS A 494 21.95 0.67 17.36
C LYS A 494 22.80 1.90 17.69
N VAL A 495 23.73 2.31 16.82
CA VAL A 495 24.56 3.52 17.01
C VAL A 495 23.68 4.76 17.19
N ILE A 496 22.72 4.99 16.29
CA ILE A 496 21.84 6.17 16.34
C ILE A 496 21.02 6.17 17.65
N LEU A 497 20.47 5.01 18.03
CA LEU A 497 19.63 4.92 19.22
C LEU A 497 20.43 5.03 20.54
N LEU A 498 21.74 4.74 20.52
CA LEU A 498 22.63 4.94 21.68
C LEU A 498 23.07 6.39 21.87
N GLN A 499 22.96 7.26 20.85
CA GLN A 499 23.38 8.66 20.97
C GLN A 499 22.61 9.37 22.11
N PRO A 500 23.28 10.16 22.97
CA PRO A 500 22.60 10.87 24.05
C PRO A 500 21.64 11.94 23.51
N GLY A 501 20.53 12.16 24.22
CA GLY A 501 19.52 13.17 23.88
C GLY A 501 18.46 12.74 22.86
N LEU A 502 17.63 13.71 22.46
CA LEU A 502 16.54 13.59 21.48
C LEU A 502 17.01 14.13 20.12
N SER A 503 17.69 13.30 19.34
CA SER A 503 18.03 13.65 17.96
C SER A 503 16.86 13.35 17.03
N LEU A 504 16.73 14.15 15.95
CA LEU A 504 15.69 13.91 14.94
C LEU A 504 15.80 12.49 14.35
N ALA A 505 17.03 12.01 14.11
CA ALA A 505 17.29 10.65 13.64
C ALA A 505 16.74 9.58 14.60
N LYS A 506 17.00 9.72 15.90
CA LYS A 506 16.48 8.80 16.93
C LYS A 506 14.95 8.80 16.96
N CYS A 507 14.32 9.98 17.00
CA CYS A 507 12.87 10.10 17.01
C CYS A 507 12.24 9.52 15.74
N SER A 508 12.82 9.81 14.57
CA SER A 508 12.31 9.29 13.29
C SER A 508 12.35 7.76 13.26
N ILE A 509 13.41 7.12 13.75
CA ILE A 509 13.47 5.64 13.83
C ILE A 509 12.39 5.09 14.77
N LEU A 510 12.24 5.67 15.96
CA LEU A 510 11.33 5.18 16.99
C LEU A 510 9.84 5.39 16.66
N ILE A 511 9.52 6.39 15.83
CA ILE A 511 8.15 6.76 15.47
C ILE A 511 7.79 6.28 14.06
N GLY A 512 8.77 6.25 13.15
CA GLY A 512 8.59 5.82 11.76
C GLY A 512 8.72 4.32 11.55
N GLY A 513 9.37 3.59 12.46
CA GLY A 513 9.36 2.13 12.41
C GLY A 513 8.00 1.54 12.81
N PRO A 514 7.60 0.35 12.33
CA PRO A 514 6.41 -0.30 12.84
C PRO A 514 6.59 -0.60 14.33
N ASP A 515 5.54 -0.35 15.11
CA ASP A 515 5.58 -0.24 16.57
C ASP A 515 6.17 -1.46 17.27
N TRP A 516 5.61 -2.63 16.99
CA TRP A 516 6.03 -3.89 17.60
C TRP A 516 7.47 -4.25 17.24
N PRO A 517 7.87 -4.37 15.95
CA PRO A 517 9.23 -4.78 15.63
C PRO A 517 10.25 -3.75 16.13
N THR A 518 9.98 -2.44 16.07
CA THR A 518 10.94 -1.43 16.53
C THR A 518 11.23 -1.56 18.02
N SER A 519 10.20 -1.68 18.86
CA SER A 519 10.35 -1.77 20.32
C SER A 519 10.96 -3.10 20.76
N VAL A 520 10.53 -4.22 20.14
CA VAL A 520 11.13 -5.54 20.39
C VAL A 520 12.61 -5.55 19.99
N MET A 521 12.95 -4.96 18.83
CA MET A 521 14.33 -4.86 18.36
C MET A 521 15.20 -4.02 19.30
N CYS A 522 14.66 -2.96 19.92
CA CYS A 522 15.36 -2.21 20.97
C CYS A 522 15.73 -3.12 22.15
N GLY A 523 14.85 -4.03 22.54
CA GLY A 523 15.11 -5.02 23.59
C GLY A 523 16.15 -6.06 23.18
N ILE A 524 16.05 -6.59 21.95
CA ILE A 524 17.01 -7.55 21.40
C ILE A 524 18.42 -6.93 21.32
N MET A 525 18.53 -5.65 20.94
CA MET A 525 19.80 -4.92 20.90
C MET A 525 20.35 -4.56 22.29
N GLY A 526 19.55 -4.72 23.34
CA GLY A 526 19.91 -4.40 24.72
C GLY A 526 19.99 -2.90 25.00
N LEU A 527 19.08 -2.11 24.44
CA LEU A 527 19.00 -0.66 24.68
C LEU A 527 18.28 -0.36 26.00
N ASP A 528 18.65 0.74 26.64
CA ASP A 528 18.01 1.20 27.87
C ASP A 528 16.57 1.66 27.62
N LEU A 529 15.66 1.39 28.56
CA LEU A 529 14.23 1.68 28.37
C LEU A 529 13.93 3.18 28.34
N ILE A 530 14.46 3.94 29.31
CA ILE A 530 14.07 5.34 29.50
C ILE A 530 14.43 6.22 28.29
N PRO A 531 15.66 6.14 27.71
CA PRO A 531 15.97 6.90 26.50
C PRO A 531 15.09 6.56 25.30
N ILE A 532 14.66 5.30 25.20
CA ILE A 532 13.77 4.84 24.13
C ILE A 532 12.37 5.40 24.34
N LEU A 533 11.80 5.30 25.54
CA LEU A 533 10.48 5.87 25.85
C LEU A 533 10.45 7.38 25.62
N ILE A 534 11.49 8.11 26.06
CA ILE A 534 11.62 9.56 25.81
C ILE A 534 11.70 9.82 24.31
N GLY A 535 12.50 9.05 23.57
CA GLY A 535 12.61 9.12 22.12
C GLY A 535 11.31 8.87 21.37
N THR A 536 10.38 8.11 21.97
CA THR A 536 9.06 7.80 21.43
C THR A 536 8.01 8.87 21.74
N ILE A 537 8.19 9.75 22.72
CA ILE A 537 7.21 10.80 23.09
C ILE A 537 6.68 11.62 21.89
N PRO A 538 7.50 12.01 20.88
CA PRO A 538 7.00 12.77 19.74
C PRO A 538 5.99 11.99 18.86
N VAL A 539 5.71 10.71 19.12
CA VAL A 539 4.56 9.97 18.56
C VAL A 539 3.23 10.67 18.83
N PHE A 540 3.18 11.58 19.81
CA PHE A 540 2.04 12.45 20.04
C PHE A 540 1.59 13.23 18.78
N ILE A 541 2.53 13.56 17.88
CA ILE A 541 2.25 14.19 16.57
C ILE A 541 1.38 13.30 15.68
N LEU A 542 1.40 11.97 15.88
CA LEU A 542 0.52 11.01 15.22
C LEU A 542 -0.77 10.79 16.04
N ILE A 543 -0.66 10.61 17.35
CA ILE A 543 -1.81 10.29 18.22
C ILE A 543 -2.84 11.42 18.23
N ALA A 544 -2.42 12.67 18.41
CA ALA A 544 -3.33 13.80 18.54
C ALA A 544 -4.26 13.96 17.31
N PRO A 545 -3.75 14.03 16.06
CA PRO A 545 -4.64 14.10 14.91
C PRO A 545 -5.47 12.81 14.71
N THR A 546 -5.00 11.64 15.12
CA THR A 546 -5.82 10.41 15.02
C THR A 546 -7.00 10.42 16.00
N VAL A 547 -6.77 10.83 17.26
CA VAL A 547 -7.83 10.97 18.27
C VAL A 547 -8.80 12.07 17.87
N ALA A 548 -8.29 13.20 17.37
CA ALA A 548 -9.13 14.28 16.86
C ALA A 548 -10.01 13.79 15.70
N SER A 549 -9.45 12.98 14.77
CA SER A 549 -10.25 12.40 13.69
C SER A 549 -11.41 11.54 14.20
N GLY A 550 -11.16 10.66 15.17
CA GLY A 550 -12.23 9.88 15.80
C GLY A 550 -13.29 10.75 16.50
N LEU A 551 -12.86 11.75 17.26
CA LEU A 551 -13.75 12.73 17.90
C LEU A 551 -14.66 13.39 16.86
N PHE A 552 -14.09 13.80 15.73
CA PHE A 552 -14.82 14.51 14.69
C PHE A 552 -15.79 13.61 13.91
N VAL A 553 -15.54 12.30 13.85
CA VAL A 553 -16.58 11.36 13.39
C VAL A 553 -17.73 11.29 14.38
N TYR A 554 -17.44 11.24 15.69
CA TYR A 554 -18.48 11.26 16.72
C TYR A 554 -19.31 12.56 16.67
N LEU A 555 -18.64 13.72 16.61
CA LEU A 555 -19.32 15.00 16.47
C LEU A 555 -20.05 15.12 15.13
N GLY A 556 -19.63 14.39 14.09
CA GLY A 556 -20.32 14.34 12.80
C GLY A 556 -21.76 13.80 12.90
N GLU A 557 -22.11 13.08 13.97
CA GLU A 557 -23.49 12.67 14.25
C GLU A 557 -24.40 13.88 14.60
N THR A 558 -23.82 15.00 15.05
CA THR A 558 -24.56 16.20 15.52
C THR A 558 -24.19 17.49 14.79
N GLU A 559 -22.97 17.59 14.27
CA GLU A 559 -22.33 18.80 13.76
C GLU A 559 -21.72 18.52 12.39
N GLU A 560 -22.26 19.15 11.34
CA GLU A 560 -21.87 18.83 9.97
C GLU A 560 -20.39 19.17 9.67
N TRP A 561 -19.85 20.23 10.27
CA TRP A 561 -18.46 20.68 10.09
C TRP A 561 -17.44 19.63 10.53
N ALA A 562 -17.80 18.75 11.48
CA ALA A 562 -16.89 17.81 12.09
C ALA A 562 -16.44 16.72 11.10
N SER A 563 -17.30 16.28 10.17
CA SER A 563 -16.91 15.27 9.15
C SER A 563 -15.69 15.70 8.32
N THR A 564 -15.65 16.99 7.96
CA THR A 564 -14.50 17.68 7.36
C THR A 564 -13.23 17.51 8.17
N LEU A 565 -13.32 17.88 9.44
CA LEU A 565 -12.18 17.92 10.33
C LEU A 565 -11.66 16.53 10.64
N SER A 566 -12.53 15.51 10.63
CA SER A 566 -12.12 14.11 10.70
C SER A 566 -11.19 13.76 9.55
N THR A 567 -11.59 14.06 8.32
CA THR A 567 -10.82 13.79 7.11
C THR A 567 -9.47 14.52 7.10
N VAL A 568 -9.47 15.80 7.49
CA VAL A 568 -8.25 16.62 7.58
C VAL A 568 -7.28 16.02 8.60
N CYS A 569 -7.77 15.71 9.80
CA CYS A 569 -6.93 15.14 10.86
C CYS A 569 -6.38 13.76 10.50
N LEU A 570 -7.17 12.94 9.82
CA LEU A 570 -6.71 11.66 9.29
C LEU A 570 -5.61 11.84 8.22
N SER A 571 -5.76 12.83 7.34
CA SER A 571 -4.75 13.16 6.33
C SER A 571 -3.43 13.61 6.98
N VAL A 572 -3.51 14.44 8.03
CA VAL A 572 -2.35 14.84 8.84
C VAL A 572 -1.69 13.63 9.50
N THR A 573 -2.49 12.69 10.02
CA THR A 573 -1.98 11.41 10.55
C THR A 573 -1.19 10.64 9.49
N GLY A 574 -1.74 10.48 8.29
CA GLY A 574 -1.06 9.82 7.18
C GLY A 574 0.24 10.51 6.75
N MET A 575 0.27 11.85 6.75
CA MET A 575 1.47 12.64 6.48
C MET A 575 2.53 12.48 7.56
N ALA A 576 2.15 12.57 8.84
CA ALA A 576 3.07 12.38 9.97
C ALA A 576 3.69 10.97 9.96
N GLN A 577 2.86 9.97 9.71
CA GLN A 577 3.30 8.58 9.58
C GLN A 577 4.28 8.44 8.40
N THR A 578 3.89 8.83 7.18
CA THR A 578 4.77 8.75 5.99
C THR A 578 6.08 9.51 6.18
N GLY A 579 5.99 10.75 6.67
CA GLY A 579 7.13 11.63 6.87
C GLY A 579 8.15 11.05 7.86
N SER A 580 7.68 10.52 9.00
CA SER A 580 8.56 9.90 9.99
C SER A 580 9.31 8.67 9.44
N MET A 581 8.64 7.82 8.64
CA MET A 581 9.28 6.66 7.99
C MET A 581 10.37 7.08 7.00
N LEU A 582 10.09 8.08 6.16
CA LEU A 582 11.05 8.58 5.17
C LEU A 582 12.27 9.20 5.84
N MET A 583 12.06 9.97 6.91
CA MET A 583 13.16 10.54 7.69
C MET A 583 14.00 9.45 8.36
N ALA A 584 13.37 8.39 8.90
CA ALA A 584 14.08 7.25 9.47
C ALA A 584 14.98 6.56 8.45
N ALA A 585 14.44 6.26 7.26
CA ALA A 585 15.19 5.63 6.18
C ALA A 585 16.36 6.51 5.71
N PHE A 586 16.13 7.82 5.57
CA PHE A 586 17.16 8.79 5.21
C PHE A 586 18.31 8.81 6.23
N TYR A 587 17.99 8.92 7.52
CA TYR A 587 19.01 8.98 8.56
C TYR A 587 19.76 7.66 8.75
N LEU A 588 19.09 6.52 8.61
CA LEU A 588 19.75 5.21 8.62
C LEU A 588 20.74 5.10 7.46
N GLU A 589 20.34 5.45 6.24
CA GLU A 589 21.23 5.38 5.08
C GLU A 589 22.40 6.37 5.19
N LYS A 590 22.13 7.58 5.68
CA LYS A 590 23.18 8.58 5.92
C LYS A 590 24.20 8.05 6.93
N ALA A 591 23.74 7.52 8.07
CA ALA A 591 24.60 6.98 9.10
C ALA A 591 25.38 5.73 8.67
N VAL A 592 24.80 4.84 7.84
CA VAL A 592 25.55 3.69 7.26
C VAL A 592 26.80 4.16 6.51
N ASN A 593 26.72 5.32 5.84
CA ASN A 593 27.82 5.84 5.05
C ASN A 593 28.82 6.67 5.85
N GLU A 594 28.33 7.45 6.83
CA GLU A 594 29.14 8.40 7.61
C GLU A 594 29.78 7.76 8.85
N GLU A 595 29.13 6.78 9.48
CA GLU A 595 29.54 6.20 10.77
C GLU A 595 30.31 4.87 10.64
N LYS A 596 31.04 4.67 9.53
CA LYS A 596 31.72 3.39 9.24
C LYS A 596 32.67 2.94 10.34
N ASP A 597 33.38 3.87 10.97
CA ASP A 597 34.33 3.57 12.03
C ASP A 597 33.60 3.17 13.33
N ALA A 598 32.50 3.85 13.66
CA ALA A 598 31.64 3.49 14.79
C ALA A 598 30.96 2.13 14.56
N LEU A 599 30.59 1.83 13.31
CA LEU A 599 30.09 0.52 12.92
C LEU A 599 31.17 -0.53 13.14
N ALA A 600 32.38 -0.35 12.62
CA ALA A 600 33.48 -1.29 12.79
C ALA A 600 33.80 -1.56 14.28
N ALA A 601 33.58 -0.58 15.17
CA ALA A 601 33.79 -0.72 16.61
C ALA A 601 32.76 -1.61 17.33
N ILE A 602 31.56 -1.83 16.77
CA ILE A 602 30.56 -2.72 17.39
C ILE A 602 31.00 -4.19 17.20
N PRO A 603 31.23 -4.97 18.27
CA PRO A 603 31.64 -6.37 18.13
C PRO A 603 30.56 -7.20 17.42
N ILE A 604 31.00 -8.15 16.61
CA ILE A 604 30.11 -9.13 15.96
C ILE A 604 29.66 -10.14 17.01
N ASP A 605 28.38 -10.50 16.98
CA ASP A 605 27.86 -11.61 17.78
C ASP A 605 28.33 -12.93 17.17
N GLU A 606 29.37 -13.52 17.76
CA GLU A 606 30.01 -14.74 17.26
C GLU A 606 29.09 -15.97 17.32
N GLU A 607 28.15 -16.04 18.28
CA GLU A 607 27.17 -17.14 18.34
C GLU A 607 26.22 -17.07 17.15
N VAL A 608 25.74 -15.86 16.82
CA VAL A 608 24.86 -15.64 15.66
C VAL A 608 25.62 -15.90 14.37
N LYS A 609 26.88 -15.47 14.28
CA LYS A 609 27.73 -15.74 13.12
C LYS A 609 27.93 -17.24 12.89
N ALA A 610 28.22 -18.01 13.95
CA ALA A 610 28.33 -19.46 13.86
C ALA A 610 26.99 -20.11 13.42
N ALA A 611 25.86 -19.60 13.93
CA ALA A 611 24.53 -20.03 13.50
C ALA A 611 24.23 -19.66 12.03
N ASP A 612 24.69 -18.49 11.56
CA ASP A 612 24.57 -18.04 10.16
C ASP A 612 25.38 -18.92 9.23
N ASP A 613 26.61 -19.26 9.60
CA ASP A 613 27.46 -20.16 8.83
C ASP A 613 26.84 -21.56 8.73
N LEU A 614 26.25 -22.08 9.82
CA LEU A 614 25.54 -23.36 9.83
C LEU A 614 24.25 -23.31 8.99
N SER A 615 23.45 -22.26 9.13
CA SER A 615 22.23 -22.06 8.34
C SER A 615 22.55 -21.90 6.86
N ALA A 616 23.62 -21.20 6.51
CA ALA A 616 24.11 -21.09 5.13
C ALA A 616 24.52 -22.46 4.58
N LYS A 617 25.22 -23.29 5.38
CA LYS A 617 25.54 -24.67 4.99
C LYS A 617 24.29 -25.52 4.76
N LYS A 618 23.31 -25.46 5.66
CA LYS A 618 22.03 -26.16 5.49
C LYS A 618 21.22 -25.65 4.31
N ALA A 619 21.23 -24.34 4.06
CA ALA A 619 20.57 -23.73 2.91
C ALA A 619 21.20 -24.19 1.59
N LYS A 620 22.52 -24.35 1.52
CA LYS A 620 23.22 -24.95 0.37
C LYS A 620 22.77 -26.40 0.13
N ILE A 621 22.70 -27.21 1.19
CA ILE A 621 22.22 -28.61 1.09
C ILE A 621 20.75 -28.64 0.66
N PHE A 622 19.90 -27.85 1.31
CA PHE A 622 18.49 -27.70 0.97
C PHE A 622 18.33 -27.33 -0.50
N HIS A 623 19.10 -26.37 -1.00
CA HIS A 623 19.09 -25.97 -2.40
C HIS A 623 19.52 -27.12 -3.32
N LYS A 624 20.55 -27.89 -2.96
CA LYS A 624 21.02 -29.05 -3.74
C LYS A 624 19.93 -30.13 -3.85
N VAL A 625 19.29 -30.51 -2.75
CA VAL A 625 18.28 -31.58 -2.73
C VAL A 625 16.90 -31.15 -3.21
N THR A 626 16.64 -29.85 -3.32
CA THR A 626 15.37 -29.29 -3.81
C THR A 626 15.48 -28.60 -5.17
N ARG A 627 16.62 -28.74 -5.86
CA ARG A 627 16.83 -28.17 -7.19
C ARG A 627 15.71 -28.61 -8.14
N TRP A 628 15.24 -27.67 -8.96
CA TRP A 628 14.07 -27.92 -9.81
C TRP A 628 14.27 -29.10 -10.76
N SER A 629 15.48 -29.34 -11.28
CA SER A 629 15.76 -30.48 -12.16
C SER A 629 15.54 -31.84 -11.48
N ILE A 630 15.94 -31.97 -10.22
CA ILE A 630 15.94 -33.23 -9.44
C ILE A 630 14.57 -33.50 -8.79
N LEU A 631 13.75 -32.45 -8.62
CA LEU A 631 12.49 -32.55 -7.91
C LEU A 631 11.50 -33.55 -8.59
N PRO A 632 10.87 -34.47 -7.83
CA PRO A 632 9.87 -35.39 -8.38
C PRO A 632 8.71 -34.64 -9.05
N ARG A 633 8.17 -35.20 -10.13
CA ARG A 633 7.05 -34.58 -10.89
C ARG A 633 5.85 -34.25 -10.01
N PHE A 634 5.53 -35.12 -9.06
CA PHE A 634 4.45 -34.88 -8.10
C PHE A 634 4.69 -33.62 -7.26
N MET A 635 5.91 -33.43 -6.72
CA MET A 635 6.25 -32.24 -5.92
C MET A 635 6.30 -30.96 -6.77
N LYS A 636 6.69 -31.05 -8.04
CA LYS A 636 6.60 -29.93 -8.99
C LYS A 636 5.16 -29.48 -9.17
N LEU A 637 4.25 -30.41 -9.48
CA LEU A 637 2.82 -30.12 -9.64
C LEU A 637 2.19 -29.62 -8.34
N TRP A 638 2.62 -30.17 -7.21
CA TRP A 638 2.19 -29.74 -5.88
C TRP A 638 2.54 -28.26 -5.62
N LEU A 639 3.79 -27.86 -5.87
CA LEU A 639 4.20 -26.46 -5.73
C LEU A 639 3.53 -25.53 -6.74
N LEU A 640 3.39 -25.96 -8.00
CA LEU A 640 2.74 -25.17 -9.04
C LEU A 640 1.26 -24.92 -8.73
N SER A 641 0.54 -25.93 -8.25
CA SER A 641 -0.85 -25.75 -7.78
C SER A 641 -0.94 -24.82 -6.57
N GLY A 642 0.01 -24.93 -5.63
CA GLY A 642 0.07 -24.04 -4.46
C GLY A 642 0.23 -22.57 -4.81
N ILE A 643 1.18 -22.23 -5.68
CA ILE A 643 1.34 -20.82 -6.11
C ILE A 643 0.16 -20.34 -6.94
N PHE A 644 -0.43 -21.21 -7.77
CA PHE A 644 -1.62 -20.87 -8.55
C PHE A 644 -2.82 -20.50 -7.65
N PHE A 645 -3.11 -21.33 -6.63
CA PHE A 645 -4.17 -21.04 -5.66
C PHE A 645 -3.87 -19.78 -4.85
N MET A 646 -2.61 -19.56 -4.46
CA MET A 646 -2.21 -18.34 -3.76
C MET A 646 -2.41 -17.08 -4.61
N ILE A 647 -2.03 -17.12 -5.89
CA ILE A 647 -2.23 -16.02 -6.84
C ILE A 647 -3.74 -15.72 -6.93
N ILE A 648 -4.58 -16.72 -7.17
CA ILE A 648 -6.04 -16.50 -7.27
C ILE A 648 -6.59 -15.91 -5.98
N SER A 649 -6.20 -16.45 -4.82
CA SER A 649 -6.62 -15.95 -3.51
C SER A 649 -6.24 -14.46 -3.34
N CYS A 650 -5.00 -14.08 -3.63
CA CYS A 650 -4.52 -12.69 -3.54
C CYS A 650 -5.25 -11.75 -4.49
N TYR A 651 -5.51 -12.16 -5.73
CA TYR A 651 -6.25 -11.31 -6.67
C TYR A 651 -7.72 -11.16 -6.28
N LEU A 652 -8.38 -12.21 -5.81
CA LEU A 652 -9.76 -12.12 -5.32
C LEU A 652 -9.86 -11.13 -4.16
N THR A 653 -8.94 -11.18 -3.21
CA THR A 653 -9.03 -10.38 -1.99
C THR A 653 -8.54 -8.95 -2.18
N MET A 654 -7.54 -8.72 -3.04
CA MET A 654 -6.97 -7.37 -3.26
C MET A 654 -7.62 -6.63 -4.42
N ALA A 655 -7.80 -7.27 -5.58
CA ALA A 655 -8.35 -6.61 -6.77
C ALA A 655 -9.89 -6.66 -6.83
N PHE A 656 -10.49 -7.69 -6.22
CA PHE A 656 -11.94 -7.90 -6.22
C PHE A 656 -12.53 -7.89 -4.80
N SER A 657 -11.95 -7.08 -3.89
CA SER A 657 -12.36 -7.02 -2.47
C SER A 657 -13.86 -6.81 -2.29
N GLY A 658 -14.50 -5.91 -3.04
CA GLY A 658 -15.94 -5.64 -2.93
C GLY A 658 -16.84 -6.83 -3.33
N SER A 659 -16.33 -7.75 -4.16
CA SER A 659 -16.99 -9.02 -4.46
C SER A 659 -16.75 -10.10 -3.40
N CYS A 660 -15.73 -9.94 -2.55
CA CYS A 660 -15.33 -10.93 -1.56
C CYS A 660 -15.83 -10.60 -0.14
N PHE A 661 -16.02 -9.33 0.17
CA PHE A 661 -16.40 -8.85 1.49
C PHE A 661 -17.53 -7.83 1.38
N GLU A 662 -18.36 -7.76 2.41
CA GLU A 662 -19.24 -6.61 2.59
C GLU A 662 -18.44 -5.35 2.95
N VAL A 663 -19.00 -4.19 2.61
CA VAL A 663 -18.46 -2.90 3.05
C VAL A 663 -18.78 -2.80 4.54
N PHE A 664 -17.73 -2.86 5.36
CA PHE A 664 -17.86 -2.84 6.82
C PHE A 664 -16.69 -2.05 7.39
N GLU A 665 -17.02 -1.03 8.19
CA GLU A 665 -16.09 -0.08 8.79
C GLU A 665 -16.16 -0.19 10.33
N MET A 666 -15.24 0.45 11.05
CA MET A 666 -15.29 0.46 12.51
C MET A 666 -16.50 1.21 13.08
N THR A 667 -17.07 2.09 12.27
CA THR A 667 -18.27 2.87 12.59
C THR A 667 -19.57 2.09 12.37
N SER A 668 -19.55 1.02 11.56
CA SER A 668 -20.71 0.19 11.21
C SER A 668 -21.21 -0.65 12.39
N LYS A 669 -22.49 -1.04 12.37
CA LYS A 669 -23.07 -1.95 13.36
C LYS A 669 -23.15 -3.37 12.79
N VAL A 670 -23.05 -4.39 13.64
CA VAL A 670 -23.12 -5.79 13.19
C VAL A 670 -24.51 -6.15 12.65
N VAL A 671 -25.54 -5.43 13.11
CA VAL A 671 -26.91 -5.58 12.60
C VAL A 671 -27.05 -5.17 11.14
N ASP A 672 -26.14 -4.35 10.62
CA ASP A 672 -26.12 -3.90 9.22
C ASP A 672 -25.56 -4.97 8.28
N LEU A 673 -24.96 -6.04 8.83
CA LEU A 673 -24.55 -7.21 8.04
C LEU A 673 -25.77 -8.09 7.72
N PRO A 674 -25.76 -8.84 6.60
CA PRO A 674 -26.83 -9.77 6.27
C PRO A 674 -27.14 -10.70 7.46
N ASP A 675 -28.43 -10.90 7.78
CA ASP A 675 -28.93 -11.65 8.95
C ASP A 675 -28.40 -11.19 10.33
N GLY A 676 -27.75 -10.04 10.45
CA GLY A 676 -27.11 -9.56 11.68
C GLY A 676 -25.98 -10.46 12.19
N LYS A 677 -25.35 -11.26 11.32
CA LYS A 677 -24.31 -12.24 11.69
C LYS A 677 -22.93 -11.78 11.25
N ALA A 678 -22.00 -11.75 12.20
CA ALA A 678 -20.60 -11.37 11.98
C ALA A 678 -19.92 -12.17 10.84
N MET A 679 -20.26 -13.46 10.67
CA MET A 679 -19.69 -14.31 9.61
C MET A 679 -20.17 -13.95 8.20
N ASN A 680 -21.28 -13.21 8.07
CA ASN A 680 -21.79 -12.77 6.78
C ASN A 680 -21.01 -11.57 6.21
N LEU A 681 -19.98 -11.09 6.93
CA LEU A 681 -18.96 -10.21 6.36
C LEU A 681 -18.27 -10.84 5.13
N PHE A 682 -18.17 -12.18 5.10
CA PHE A 682 -17.52 -12.92 4.02
C PHE A 682 -18.55 -13.36 2.97
N LYS A 683 -18.50 -12.76 1.79
CA LYS A 683 -19.29 -13.22 0.62
C LYS A 683 -18.81 -14.60 0.17
N PRO A 684 -19.61 -15.37 -0.61
CA PRO A 684 -19.20 -16.69 -1.12
C PRO A 684 -17.84 -16.69 -1.84
N LYS A 685 -17.53 -15.64 -2.61
CA LYS A 685 -16.23 -15.48 -3.28
C LYS A 685 -15.09 -15.26 -2.28
N GLY A 686 -15.33 -14.55 -1.18
CA GLY A 686 -14.37 -14.38 -0.08
C GLY A 686 -14.07 -15.70 0.62
N MET A 687 -15.08 -16.53 0.86
CA MET A 687 -14.90 -17.88 1.42
C MET A 687 -14.08 -18.78 0.49
N VAL A 688 -14.30 -18.69 -0.83
CA VAL A 688 -13.45 -19.39 -1.81
C VAL A 688 -12.00 -18.90 -1.73
N ALA A 689 -11.77 -17.59 -1.63
CA ALA A 689 -10.42 -17.04 -1.51
C ALA A 689 -9.69 -17.53 -0.23
N ILE A 690 -10.40 -17.60 0.90
CA ILE A 690 -9.87 -18.15 2.17
C ILE A 690 -9.54 -19.64 2.03
N LEU A 691 -10.43 -20.42 1.41
CA LEU A 691 -10.19 -21.85 1.16
C LEU A 691 -8.92 -22.06 0.32
N LEU A 692 -8.76 -21.31 -0.78
CA LEU A 692 -7.58 -21.37 -1.63
C LEU A 692 -6.29 -20.98 -0.88
N PHE A 693 -6.38 -19.98 -0.02
CA PHE A 693 -5.28 -19.57 0.88
C PHE A 693 -4.88 -20.71 1.84
N VAL A 694 -5.85 -21.33 2.51
CA VAL A 694 -5.61 -22.44 3.45
C VAL A 694 -4.98 -23.64 2.72
N VAL A 695 -5.52 -24.02 1.56
CA VAL A 695 -4.99 -25.12 0.75
C VAL A 695 -3.55 -24.85 0.32
N SER A 696 -3.26 -23.66 -0.20
CA SER A 696 -1.91 -23.28 -0.61
C SER A 696 -0.91 -23.29 0.57
N THR A 697 -1.35 -22.82 1.74
CA THR A 697 -0.56 -22.85 2.97
C THR A 697 -0.22 -24.28 3.38
N ILE A 698 -1.20 -25.19 3.38
CA ILE A 698 -0.96 -26.61 3.65
C ILE A 698 0.02 -27.20 2.64
N GLN A 699 -0.14 -26.89 1.36
CA GLN A 699 0.72 -27.42 0.30
C GLN A 699 2.19 -27.04 0.50
N VAL A 700 2.49 -25.78 0.86
CA VAL A 700 3.88 -25.37 1.11
C VAL A 700 4.46 -25.99 2.38
N GLN A 701 3.65 -26.20 3.43
CA GLN A 701 4.11 -26.86 4.66
C GLN A 701 4.42 -28.35 4.44
N VAL A 702 3.60 -29.04 3.65
CA VAL A 702 3.85 -30.42 3.24
C VAL A 702 5.14 -30.50 2.41
N PHE A 703 5.35 -29.57 1.48
CA PHE A 703 6.59 -29.50 0.69
C PHE A 703 7.82 -29.26 1.57
N LYS A 704 7.78 -28.29 2.50
CA LYS A 704 8.87 -28.01 3.44
C LYS A 704 9.20 -29.24 4.30
N SER A 705 8.17 -29.94 4.79
CA SER A 705 8.34 -31.17 5.57
C SER A 705 9.00 -32.29 4.76
N TRP A 706 8.60 -32.46 3.49
CA TRP A 706 9.21 -33.41 2.58
C TRP A 706 10.68 -33.05 2.28
N ALA A 707 10.97 -31.77 2.01
CA ALA A 707 12.31 -31.29 1.73
C ALA A 707 13.25 -31.46 2.93
N ASN A 708 12.79 -31.17 4.14
CA ASN A 708 13.59 -31.37 5.36
C ASN A 708 13.94 -32.84 5.58
N LYS A 709 13.04 -33.78 5.29
CA LYS A 709 13.35 -35.22 5.33
C LYS A 709 14.47 -35.59 4.35
N ARG A 710 14.51 -34.95 3.16
CA ARG A 710 15.57 -35.15 2.17
C ARG A 710 16.90 -34.56 2.60
N VAL A 711 16.91 -33.39 3.25
CA VAL A 711 18.13 -32.81 3.82
C VAL A 711 18.73 -33.75 4.86
N VAL A 712 17.92 -34.27 5.80
CA VAL A 712 18.39 -35.20 6.84
C VAL A 712 18.92 -36.50 6.23
N ALA A 713 18.27 -37.04 5.20
CA ALA A 713 18.77 -38.22 4.50
C ALA A 713 20.13 -37.94 3.83
N TYR A 714 20.27 -36.79 3.17
CA TYR A 714 21.53 -36.39 2.52
C TYR A 714 22.67 -36.19 3.51
N GLU A 715 22.41 -35.55 4.66
CA GLU A 715 23.40 -35.37 5.73
C GLU A 715 23.88 -36.72 6.31
N LYS A 716 22.99 -37.72 6.41
CA LYS A 716 23.37 -39.07 6.85
C LYS A 716 24.23 -39.81 5.84
N GLU A 717 23.97 -39.61 4.55
CA GLU A 717 24.72 -40.23 3.46
C GLU A 717 26.10 -39.56 3.24
N HIS A 718 26.24 -38.28 3.58
CA HIS A 718 27.46 -37.48 3.35
C HIS A 718 27.93 -36.77 4.62
N PRO A 719 28.42 -37.51 5.64
CA PRO A 719 28.80 -36.95 6.95
C PRO A 719 30.03 -36.02 6.89
N GLU A 720 30.91 -36.20 5.90
CA GLU A 720 32.11 -35.37 5.64
C GLU A 720 31.76 -33.93 5.24
N GLY A 721 30.48 -33.64 4.96
CA GLY A 721 29.99 -32.34 4.51
C GLY A 721 30.19 -32.10 3.02
N VAL A 722 29.59 -31.01 2.53
CA VAL A 722 29.78 -30.54 1.16
C VAL A 722 31.16 -29.89 1.08
N SER A 723 32.17 -30.58 0.52
CA SER A 723 33.39 -29.91 0.09
C SER A 723 33.11 -29.21 -1.24
N ASP A 724 33.51 -27.95 -1.38
CA ASP A 724 33.37 -27.19 -2.64
C ASP A 724 34.11 -27.88 -3.81
N ALA A 725 35.04 -28.81 -3.53
CA ALA A 725 35.75 -29.62 -4.51
C ALA A 725 34.86 -30.62 -5.28
N ASN A 726 33.76 -31.08 -4.69
CA ASN A 726 32.81 -32.00 -5.36
C ASN A 726 31.87 -31.28 -6.34
N GLU A 727 31.85 -29.94 -6.37
CA GLU A 727 31.00 -29.16 -7.26
C GLU A 727 31.43 -29.32 -8.74
N THR A 728 32.72 -29.53 -8.99
CA THR A 728 33.29 -29.82 -10.32
C THR A 728 33.11 -31.27 -10.79
N ALA A 729 32.99 -32.23 -9.87
CA ALA A 729 32.85 -33.65 -10.23
C ALA A 729 31.39 -34.01 -10.58
N ASP A 730 30.42 -33.52 -9.81
CA ASP A 730 28.99 -33.74 -10.08
C ASP A 730 28.53 -33.02 -11.37
N LEU A 731 29.15 -31.90 -11.75
CA LEU A 731 28.83 -31.18 -13.00
C LEU A 731 29.21 -31.97 -14.27
N ASN A 732 30.31 -32.72 -14.21
CA ASN A 732 30.80 -33.52 -15.35
C ASN A 732 30.06 -34.85 -15.54
N THR A 733 29.22 -35.23 -14.58
CA THR A 733 28.46 -36.49 -14.63
C THR A 733 26.97 -36.27 -14.97
N ALA A 734 26.51 -35.01 -14.99
CA ALA A 734 25.14 -34.61 -15.30
C ALA A 734 24.98 -33.81 -16.62
N LEU A 735 26.10 -33.48 -17.28
CA LEU A 735 26.17 -33.12 -18.71
C LEU A 735 26.46 -34.39 -19.52
#